data_AF-A5KAV4-F1
#
_entry.id   AF-A5KAV4-F1
#
_cell.length_a   1.000
_cell.length_b   1.000
_cell.length_c   1.000
_cell.angle_alpha   90.00
_cell.angle_beta   90.00
_cell.angle_gamma   90.00
#
_symmetry.space_group_name_H-M   'P 1'
#
loop_
_entity.id
_entity.type
_entity.pdbx_description
1 polymer ?
#
loop_
_entity_poly.entity_id
_entity_poly.type
_entity_poly.pdbx_seq_one_letter_code
_entity_poly.pdbx_strand_id
1 'polypeptide(L)'
;MKQFCGIPLLVLFVNLYVLQNNVVSNEIVNLKNPNLRNGWVGKNLTLQDEKIVLNAEDGDEIDPNGSHIELPQKSEKAELQMQEQGNDDNEDLKRQIGEFVDQAQLANTKADAAVAEAEKSLEKAKDAEEQVKQDEGNVTTATTKAKAEAQKAVDAAKTKKKDAKTNADNAKQESEKKGDQELRATLDKVKKFAEKAEQALSGAQTEQKKAEWAAKIAEELKKAYEAKRNANDSKEAAEKTKKDATSAVSDSTEQKVTASIQIIEEQKQTAVTKATEAEKAAKETEKAAKETEQAAIEAINVIDQTTVQDKFKVVEGKADTASKAAAAAKKAQTKAQIAAYVVQTEVSKEKAVKSAREANEAKTKAEDVAKESEKIKITDEDKSGNVKAAKTEAVEQANLADNAKKEAEAAAISANEAKTSITVKDDDTTLNEAKTKAYDASIKAKQAEKDASNALKEAQKAQIETEIAAEVVKAEKAKKEASSDAAVAREAKEKAESEANKAKSNAVAQEAAKRAQEQDVAASTAKGNAETAAKEAETAAEDNVSEETLTTVKQKVENASNAATAANKARTKAEIAAEEAKAQAAKTEAEASKVAANAAKDEAQKAAEESKSAEAKKAADKASAAAKTADEKAASAKKEADDATTESKSTTATVETMQKKADKAVEHAKEAKKAQTKAELAAEEAKAEAAKEEAKKAQEAADAAKKEAEEIAKKEKVDAKAVAEATSALDTAKTKAKEAKDKAGDVSKEVEKAEKEVEKVVGDDAQKSEITTAVSGIKGKTSEAVQAAKDAKKAKDLAEIALNVVKAEVANDKAKKAVTAAGVAKEDAKKAAASAEQPKKEEESAEEDAEIAKENEIEAEQKAKEAEDNANAAQAQLKIAEQELKKAQEADNEEKFQSAKTNALAAAEEAIKKGQAAEDAANEAKNNAVKAAEAAEKAKKAAAESALKKKLNVLEIVKKYSREGYNTVDSDEHVLNEVEEQASEEKEEGEREEEEEADHPILNDVEIDDDDEEEEEEEEEKEEEETEVKEEEDAKEEGHAQSSAHQSSITELENPKKEYQEKSDKPPSDSNAQALLEDNYKNFTDFKKKAEDLTKNIINTIDGDAGVIETLKDFAKDMNQFILNM
;
A
#
# COMPACT_ATOMS: atom_id res chain seq x y z
N MET A 1 8.61 36.30 7.92
CA MET A 1 8.79 37.59 8.65
C MET A 1 8.18 37.49 10.03
N LYS A 2 9.01 37.44 11.07
CA LYS A 2 8.92 38.20 12.34
C LYS A 2 10.02 37.70 13.28
N GLN A 3 10.60 38.65 13.99
CA GLN A 3 11.96 38.70 14.50
C GLN A 3 11.92 38.90 16.03
N PHE A 4 12.97 38.43 16.72
CA PHE A 4 13.50 38.84 18.03
C PHE A 4 12.68 38.69 19.33
N CYS A 5 13.14 37.79 20.21
CA CYS A 5 13.73 38.08 21.54
C CYS A 5 14.08 36.73 22.21
N GLY A 6 15.33 36.42 22.52
CA GLY A 6 15.84 36.73 23.86
C GLY A 6 17.23 36.11 24.07
N ILE A 7 18.18 36.98 24.38
CA ILE A 7 19.57 36.71 24.71
C ILE A 7 19.63 36.45 26.23
N PRO A 8 19.68 35.18 26.66
CA PRO A 8 20.57 34.88 27.80
C PRO A 8 21.37 33.58 27.63
N LEU A 9 21.24 32.87 26.50
CA LEU A 9 21.82 31.52 26.34
C LEU A 9 23.32 31.53 25.94
N LEU A 10 23.83 32.63 25.40
CA LEU A 10 25.23 32.74 24.95
C LEU A 10 26.23 33.08 26.08
N VAL A 11 25.77 33.60 27.22
CA VAL A 11 26.64 33.86 28.38
C VAL A 11 26.88 32.57 29.19
N LEU A 12 26.00 31.58 29.06
CA LEU A 12 26.10 30.30 29.76
C LEU A 12 27.16 29.37 29.14
N PHE A 13 27.37 29.45 27.82
CA PHE A 13 28.39 28.66 27.13
C PHE A 13 29.82 29.20 27.30
N VAL A 14 29.98 30.53 27.41
CA VAL A 14 31.32 31.13 27.62
C VAL A 14 31.82 30.88 29.05
N ASN A 15 30.93 30.76 30.02
CA ASN A 15 31.30 30.44 31.41
C ASN A 15 31.57 28.93 31.61
N LEU A 16 31.06 28.05 30.72
CA LEU A 16 31.32 26.61 30.76
C LEU A 16 32.69 26.25 30.13
N TYR A 17 33.15 27.05 29.16
CA TYR A 17 34.44 26.84 28.50
C TYR A 17 35.65 27.19 29.40
N VAL A 18 35.48 28.04 30.41
CA VAL A 18 36.55 28.41 31.35
C VAL A 18 36.66 27.44 32.53
N LEU A 19 35.65 26.59 32.77
CA LEU A 19 35.62 25.64 33.89
C LEU A 19 36.09 24.21 33.55
N GLN A 20 36.28 23.86 32.27
CA GLN A 20 36.73 22.51 31.87
C GLN A 20 38.25 22.29 31.91
N ASN A 21 39.06 23.33 32.11
CA ASN A 21 40.52 23.20 32.16
C ASN A 21 41.12 23.23 33.56
N ASN A 22 40.33 22.99 34.60
CA ASN A 22 40.88 22.92 35.94
C ASN A 22 40.06 22.01 36.87
N VAL A 23 40.81 21.08 37.48
CA VAL A 23 40.50 20.32 38.70
C VAL A 23 39.70 19.02 38.53
N VAL A 24 40.40 17.90 38.78
CA VAL A 24 39.87 16.89 39.71
C VAL A 24 40.77 16.88 40.94
N SER A 25 40.13 17.15 42.08
CA SER A 25 40.61 17.25 43.46
C SER A 25 41.29 15.94 43.92
N ASN A 26 42.36 15.97 44.73
CA ASN A 26 42.34 16.16 46.18
C ASN A 26 41.16 15.44 46.88
N GLU A 27 41.43 14.44 47.72
CA GLU A 27 41.51 14.68 49.17
C GLU A 27 42.07 13.46 49.98
N ILE A 28 43.20 13.70 50.67
CA ILE A 28 43.58 13.40 52.08
C ILE A 28 43.51 11.93 52.57
N VAL A 29 44.63 11.38 53.11
CA VAL A 29 44.99 11.48 54.55
C VAL A 29 46.48 11.17 54.85
N ASN A 30 47.08 12.10 55.61
CA ASN A 30 47.94 11.92 56.79
C ASN A 30 49.39 11.37 56.79
N LEU A 31 50.23 12.25 57.36
CA LEU A 31 51.23 12.07 58.43
C LEU A 31 52.72 11.83 58.09
N LYS A 32 53.50 12.82 58.58
CA LYS A 32 54.82 12.73 59.24
C LYS A 32 56.08 12.45 58.41
N ASN A 33 56.73 13.57 58.08
CA ASN A 33 58.18 13.87 58.12
C ASN A 33 58.96 13.23 59.29
N PRO A 34 60.32 13.27 59.30
CA PRO A 34 61.27 13.71 58.24
C PRO A 34 62.48 12.76 58.03
N ASN A 35 63.15 12.81 56.87
CA ASN A 35 64.61 13.06 56.74
C ASN A 35 65.24 12.60 55.40
N LEU A 36 65.91 13.58 54.78
CA LEU A 36 67.20 13.51 54.06
C LEU A 36 67.25 13.04 52.59
N ARG A 37 67.18 14.05 51.70
CA ARG A 37 68.06 14.17 50.53
C ARG A 37 69.23 15.10 50.91
N ASN A 38 70.44 14.72 50.52
CA ASN A 38 71.74 15.42 50.55
C ASN A 38 72.52 15.48 51.88
N GLY A 39 73.57 14.65 51.96
CA GLY A 39 74.68 14.76 52.90
C GLY A 39 75.62 13.53 52.94
N TRP A 40 76.70 13.60 52.17
CA TRP A 40 78.08 13.16 52.55
C TRP A 40 78.55 11.68 52.44
N VAL A 41 79.48 11.46 51.48
CA VAL A 41 80.74 10.66 51.42
C VAL A 41 80.77 9.15 51.71
N GLY A 42 81.34 8.44 50.72
CA GLY A 42 82.23 7.29 50.91
C GLY A 42 83.24 7.24 49.76
N LYS A 43 84.54 7.24 50.09
CA LYS A 43 85.68 7.22 49.17
C LYS A 43 85.97 5.79 48.65
N ASN A 44 86.48 5.76 47.42
CA ASN A 44 87.55 4.89 46.87
C ASN A 44 87.30 3.44 46.44
N LEU A 45 88.06 3.11 45.37
CA LEU A 45 88.49 1.82 44.78
C LEU A 45 87.61 1.29 43.63
N THR A 46 87.93 1.66 42.37
CA THR A 46 88.86 0.99 41.39
C THR A 46 88.30 -0.35 40.88
N LEU A 47 88.06 -0.54 39.58
CA LEU A 47 89.01 -0.98 38.54
C LEU A 47 88.32 -0.78 37.15
N GLN A 48 88.92 -0.10 36.17
CA GLN A 48 89.72 -0.69 35.05
C GLN A 48 88.93 -1.77 34.27
N ASP A 49 88.74 -1.71 32.94
CA ASP A 49 89.72 -1.41 31.90
C ASP A 49 89.12 -0.98 30.55
N GLU A 50 90.01 -0.34 29.80
CA GLU A 50 89.99 -0.10 28.36
C GLU A 50 89.79 -1.39 27.53
N LYS A 51 89.19 -1.23 26.34
CA LYS A 51 89.90 -1.47 25.07
C LYS A 51 89.06 -1.05 23.87
N ILE A 52 89.48 0.03 23.22
CA ILE A 52 89.40 0.14 21.76
C ILE A 52 90.80 0.54 21.29
N VAL A 53 91.39 -0.39 20.54
CA VAL A 53 92.58 -0.23 19.70
C VAL A 53 92.22 0.69 18.55
N LEU A 54 93.03 1.71 18.28
CA LEU A 54 93.26 2.18 16.90
C LEU A 54 94.71 2.68 16.75
N ASN A 55 95.30 2.19 15.66
CA ASN A 55 96.62 2.49 15.12
C ASN A 55 96.84 3.98 14.87
N ALA A 56 98.09 4.43 15.02
CA ALA A 56 98.72 5.34 14.07
C ALA A 56 100.24 5.15 14.13
N GLU A 57 100.82 5.02 12.94
CA GLU A 57 102.23 4.89 12.60
C GLU A 57 103.06 6.14 12.95
N ASP A 58 104.37 5.93 12.79
CA ASP A 58 105.47 6.91 12.78
C ASP A 58 105.85 7.45 14.16
N GLY A 59 107.10 7.38 14.61
CA GLY A 59 108.35 7.17 13.90
C GLY A 59 109.36 7.92 14.75
N ASP A 60 110.33 7.20 15.32
CA ASP A 60 111.74 7.59 15.27
C ASP A 60 112.57 6.61 16.10
N GLU A 61 113.55 6.07 15.37
CA GLU A 61 114.75 5.41 15.82
C GLU A 61 115.36 6.09 17.05
N ILE A 62 115.96 5.30 17.95
CA ILE A 62 117.42 5.21 18.09
C ILE A 62 117.74 4.07 19.09
N ASP A 63 118.86 3.44 18.76
CA ASP A 63 119.40 2.15 19.14
C ASP A 63 119.45 1.72 20.61
N PRO A 64 119.55 0.39 20.81
CA PRO A 64 119.70 -0.28 22.09
C PRO A 64 121.18 -0.32 22.49
N ASN A 65 121.55 0.17 23.68
CA ASN A 65 122.83 -0.24 24.26
C ASN A 65 122.99 0.08 25.74
N GLY A 66 123.39 -0.95 26.48
CA GLY A 66 124.13 -0.85 27.75
C GLY A 66 123.31 -0.40 28.96
N SER A 67 123.35 -1.07 30.11
CA SER A 67 124.45 -1.84 30.65
C SER A 67 123.96 -2.96 31.58
N HIS A 68 124.62 -4.10 31.45
CA HIS A 68 125.01 -4.96 32.57
C HIS A 68 125.31 -4.18 33.86
N ILE A 69 125.04 -4.79 35.01
CA ILE A 69 125.86 -4.85 36.24
C ILE A 69 125.15 -5.92 37.10
N GLU A 70 125.51 -7.19 37.01
CA GLU A 70 126.53 -7.84 37.85
C GLU A 70 126.47 -7.41 39.32
N LEU A 71 125.99 -8.29 40.20
CA LEU A 71 126.73 -8.50 41.46
C LEU A 71 128.12 -8.96 41.02
N PRO A 72 129.26 -8.41 41.49
CA PRO A 72 129.59 -8.37 42.92
C PRO A 72 130.61 -7.27 43.35
N GLN A 73 131.00 -7.32 44.64
CA GLN A 73 132.33 -7.00 45.18
C GLN A 73 133.11 -5.72 44.73
N LYS A 74 133.26 -4.83 45.73
CA LYS A 74 134.51 -4.14 46.18
C LYS A 74 135.46 -3.55 45.12
N SER A 75 135.62 -2.23 45.17
CA SER A 75 136.86 -1.43 45.37
C SER A 75 136.49 0.03 45.03
N GLU A 76 137.14 1.13 45.38
CA GLU A 76 138.35 1.51 46.10
C GLU A 76 138.16 3.04 46.32
N LYS A 77 138.33 3.55 47.54
CA LYS A 77 139.53 4.33 47.89
C LYS A 77 139.80 5.52 46.93
N ALA A 78 139.34 6.70 47.35
CA ALA A 78 140.02 7.98 47.12
C ALA A 78 139.97 8.70 48.48
N GLU A 79 141.01 8.60 49.30
CA GLU A 79 142.16 9.51 49.27
C GLU A 79 141.76 10.99 49.41
N LEU A 80 141.63 11.42 50.66
CA LEU A 80 142.46 12.51 51.16
C LEU A 80 143.34 11.86 52.24
N GLN A 81 144.52 11.34 51.85
CA GLN A 81 145.78 12.06 51.80
C GLN A 81 146.08 12.89 53.05
N MET A 82 147.18 12.48 53.66
CA MET A 82 147.82 12.93 54.88
C MET A 82 148.25 14.39 54.85
N GLN A 83 148.02 15.09 55.96
CA GLN A 83 148.97 16.00 56.62
C GLN A 83 148.41 16.23 58.04
N GLU A 84 149.12 16.12 59.15
CA GLU A 84 150.55 16.00 59.40
C GLU A 84 150.69 15.56 60.87
N GLN A 85 151.51 14.55 61.12
CA GLN A 85 152.18 14.26 62.40
C GLN A 85 151.36 14.22 63.71
N GLY A 86 151.05 13.00 64.17
CA GLY A 86 151.11 12.63 65.59
C GLY A 86 149.93 11.78 66.10
N ASN A 87 150.19 10.50 66.44
CA ASN A 87 149.41 9.64 67.36
C ASN A 87 147.86 9.70 67.28
N ASP A 88 147.16 8.87 66.47
CA ASP A 88 145.68 8.87 66.50
C ASP A 88 144.94 7.59 66.01
N ASP A 89 145.19 6.42 66.61
CA ASP A 89 144.37 5.19 66.41
C ASP A 89 142.89 5.37 66.84
N ASN A 90 142.55 6.50 67.48
CA ASN A 90 141.26 6.79 68.11
C ASN A 90 140.21 7.39 67.15
N GLU A 91 140.62 8.12 66.12
CA GLU A 91 139.73 8.80 65.16
C GLU A 91 139.01 7.81 64.21
N ASP A 92 139.72 6.80 63.68
CA ASP A 92 139.15 5.79 62.77
C ASP A 92 138.14 4.87 63.50
N LEU A 93 138.42 4.52 64.76
CA LEU A 93 137.50 3.80 65.65
C LEU A 93 136.21 4.59 65.91
N LYS A 94 136.29 5.91 66.10
CA LYS A 94 135.11 6.78 66.26
C LYS A 94 134.26 6.84 64.99
N ARG A 95 134.87 6.86 63.80
CA ARG A 95 134.14 6.84 62.52
C ARG A 95 133.37 5.53 62.33
N GLN A 96 134.02 4.38 62.57
CA GLN A 96 133.36 3.07 62.48
C GLN A 96 132.23 2.90 63.51
N ILE A 97 132.39 3.45 64.72
CA ILE A 97 131.31 3.50 65.73
C ILE A 97 130.10 4.27 65.18
N GLY A 98 130.33 5.45 64.57
CA GLY A 98 129.28 6.25 63.95
C GLY A 98 128.53 5.51 62.83
N GLU A 99 129.27 4.84 61.94
CA GLU A 99 128.69 4.04 60.85
C GLU A 99 127.78 2.90 61.37
N PHE A 100 128.18 2.18 62.43
CA PHE A 100 127.34 1.14 63.04
C PHE A 100 126.12 1.71 63.79
N VAL A 101 126.23 2.91 64.38
CA VAL A 101 125.07 3.61 64.99
C VAL A 101 124.06 4.00 63.91
N ASP A 102 124.52 4.56 62.79
CA ASP A 102 123.67 4.91 61.66
C ASP A 102 123.01 3.68 61.04
N GLN A 103 123.75 2.56 60.93
CA GLN A 103 123.20 1.27 60.51
C GLN A 103 122.09 0.78 61.43
N ALA A 104 122.28 0.88 62.76
CA ALA A 104 121.27 0.49 63.74
C ALA A 104 120.02 1.39 63.69
N GLN A 105 120.20 2.70 63.54
CA GLN A 105 119.09 3.65 63.40
C GLN A 105 118.33 3.44 62.09
N LEU A 106 119.03 3.23 60.97
CA LEU A 106 118.42 2.89 59.68
C LEU A 106 117.63 1.58 59.76
N ALA A 107 118.14 0.58 60.49
CA ALA A 107 117.44 -0.67 60.73
C ALA A 107 116.12 -0.45 61.50
N ASN A 108 116.11 0.42 62.51
CA ASN A 108 114.89 0.81 63.22
C ASN A 108 113.88 1.53 62.31
N THR A 109 114.32 2.50 61.49
CA THR A 109 113.43 3.23 60.55
C THR A 109 112.82 2.29 59.51
N LYS A 110 113.60 1.36 58.95
CA LYS A 110 113.08 0.36 58.01
C LYS A 110 112.16 -0.66 58.69
N ALA A 111 112.37 -0.97 59.97
CA ALA A 111 111.47 -1.83 60.73
C ALA A 111 110.13 -1.14 61.00
N ASP A 112 110.13 0.18 61.18
CA ASP A 112 108.92 1.00 61.25
C ASP A 112 108.11 0.98 59.94
N ALA A 113 108.79 1.11 58.79
CA ALA A 113 108.15 0.97 57.49
C ALA A 113 107.53 -0.43 57.28
N ALA A 114 108.23 -1.49 57.70
CA ALA A 114 107.73 -2.86 57.63
C ALA A 114 106.46 -3.08 58.47
N VAL A 115 106.37 -2.47 59.66
CA VAL A 115 105.15 -2.49 60.49
C VAL A 115 103.99 -1.79 59.80
N ALA A 116 104.21 -0.61 59.22
CA ALA A 116 103.16 0.14 58.52
C ALA A 116 102.58 -0.62 57.32
N GLU A 117 103.43 -1.31 56.55
CA GLU A 117 102.98 -2.16 55.43
C GLU A 117 102.24 -3.42 55.90
N ALA A 118 102.65 -4.00 57.03
CA ALA A 118 101.92 -5.11 57.67
C ALA A 118 100.52 -4.68 58.13
N GLU A 119 100.39 -3.48 58.74
CA GLU A 119 99.10 -2.92 59.18
C GLU A 119 98.15 -2.67 58.00
N LYS A 120 98.66 -2.18 56.86
CA LYS A 120 97.86 -2.02 55.64
C LYS A 120 97.34 -3.36 55.10
N SER A 121 98.14 -4.41 55.22
CA SER A 121 97.77 -5.78 54.81
C SER A 121 96.68 -6.36 55.72
N LEU A 122 96.78 -6.11 57.04
CA LEU A 122 95.72 -6.47 57.99
C LEU A 122 94.39 -5.78 57.66
N GLU A 123 94.39 -4.51 57.26
CA GLU A 123 93.15 -3.80 56.92
C GLU A 123 92.48 -4.41 55.67
N LYS A 124 93.25 -4.73 54.63
CA LYS A 124 92.74 -5.47 53.45
C LYS A 124 92.11 -6.81 53.83
N ALA A 125 92.71 -7.54 54.77
CA ALA A 125 92.16 -8.81 55.25
C ALA A 125 90.84 -8.64 56.04
N LYS A 126 90.67 -7.52 56.76
CA LYS A 126 89.39 -7.19 57.44
C LYS A 126 88.30 -6.85 56.44
N ASP A 127 88.59 -6.00 55.45
CA ASP A 127 87.63 -5.62 54.40
C ASP A 127 87.15 -6.86 53.62
N ALA A 128 88.06 -7.78 53.32
CA ALA A 128 87.73 -9.04 52.69
C ALA A 128 86.82 -9.93 53.54
N GLU A 129 87.09 -10.08 54.84
CA GLU A 129 86.22 -10.84 55.76
C GLU A 129 84.82 -10.24 55.85
N GLU A 130 84.72 -8.91 55.94
CA GLU A 130 83.44 -8.22 56.05
C GLU A 130 82.61 -8.37 54.78
N GLN A 131 83.23 -8.27 53.60
CA GLN A 131 82.53 -8.50 52.33
C GLN A 131 82.04 -9.95 52.19
N VAL A 132 82.89 -10.93 52.55
CA VAL A 132 82.47 -12.35 52.53
C VAL A 132 81.31 -12.59 53.50
N LYS A 133 81.29 -11.93 54.66
CA LYS A 133 80.16 -11.99 55.59
C LYS A 133 78.88 -11.43 54.98
N GLN A 134 78.96 -10.37 54.18
CA GLN A 134 77.80 -9.85 53.44
C GLN A 134 77.33 -10.83 52.36
N ASP A 135 78.24 -11.54 51.70
CA ASP A 135 77.91 -12.43 50.59
C ASP A 135 77.40 -13.81 51.02
N GLU A 136 77.91 -14.36 52.13
CA GLU A 136 77.48 -15.65 52.71
C GLU A 136 76.47 -15.50 53.85
N GLY A 137 76.32 -14.31 54.42
CA GLY A 137 75.58 -14.07 55.67
C GLY A 137 76.35 -14.45 56.94
N ASN A 138 77.55 -15.05 56.83
CA ASN A 138 78.43 -15.37 57.95
C ASN A 138 79.92 -15.30 57.54
N VAL A 139 80.82 -15.16 58.53
CA VAL A 139 82.27 -15.24 58.32
C VAL A 139 82.71 -16.69 58.10
N THR A 140 83.70 -16.90 57.23
CA THR A 140 84.26 -18.24 56.97
C THR A 140 85.45 -18.50 57.87
N THR A 141 85.70 -19.78 58.17
CA THR A 141 86.83 -20.17 59.02
C THR A 141 88.16 -19.75 58.39
N ALA A 142 88.30 -19.77 57.06
CA ALA A 142 89.52 -19.33 56.39
C ALA A 142 89.71 -17.80 56.42
N THR A 143 88.67 -17.00 56.18
CA THR A 143 88.80 -15.52 56.21
C THR A 143 89.13 -15.01 57.62
N THR A 144 88.49 -15.58 58.64
CA THR A 144 88.80 -15.24 60.04
C THR A 144 90.22 -15.65 60.42
N LYS A 145 90.68 -16.79 59.90
CA LYS A 145 92.05 -17.26 60.13
C LYS A 145 93.08 -16.37 59.42
N ALA A 146 92.86 -16.02 58.15
CA ALA A 146 93.72 -15.12 57.39
C ALA A 146 93.87 -13.75 58.08
N LYS A 147 92.76 -13.18 58.55
CA LYS A 147 92.79 -11.96 59.36
C LYS A 147 93.55 -12.14 60.68
N ALA A 148 93.32 -13.25 61.39
CA ALA A 148 94.01 -13.53 62.64
C ALA A 148 95.52 -13.73 62.45
N GLU A 149 95.94 -14.38 61.37
CA GLU A 149 97.36 -14.54 61.02
C GLU A 149 97.99 -13.21 60.59
N ALA A 150 97.28 -12.37 59.82
CA ALA A 150 97.73 -11.01 59.53
C ALA A 150 97.90 -10.17 60.82
N GLN A 151 96.97 -10.30 61.77
CA GLN A 151 97.05 -9.61 63.07
C GLN A 151 98.24 -10.08 63.89
N LYS A 152 98.44 -11.41 64.00
CA LYS A 152 99.59 -11.99 64.70
C LYS A 152 100.91 -11.51 64.10
N ALA A 153 101.01 -11.47 62.77
CA ALA A 153 102.20 -11.00 62.07
C ALA A 153 102.46 -9.50 62.33
N VAL A 154 101.41 -8.66 62.35
CA VAL A 154 101.53 -7.24 62.74
C VAL A 154 102.05 -7.08 64.16
N ASP A 155 101.50 -7.84 65.12
CA ASP A 155 101.90 -7.75 66.53
C ASP A 155 103.35 -8.26 66.75
N ALA A 156 103.75 -9.29 66.01
CA ALA A 156 105.13 -9.78 65.98
C ALA A 156 106.09 -8.76 65.33
N ALA A 157 105.71 -8.15 64.21
CA ALA A 157 106.49 -7.09 63.56
C ALA A 157 106.69 -5.87 64.49
N LYS A 158 105.65 -5.45 65.22
CA LYS A 158 105.73 -4.39 66.25
C LYS A 158 106.72 -4.74 67.36
N THR A 159 106.73 -5.99 67.80
CA THR A 159 107.67 -6.49 68.81
C THR A 159 109.11 -6.45 68.27
N LYS A 160 109.33 -6.91 67.04
CA LYS A 160 110.65 -6.84 66.37
C LYS A 160 111.12 -5.42 66.12
N LYS A 161 110.22 -4.51 65.76
CA LYS A 161 110.51 -3.07 65.67
C LYS A 161 110.92 -2.49 67.04
N LYS A 162 110.29 -2.92 68.13
CA LYS A 162 110.70 -2.53 69.50
C LYS A 162 112.10 -3.03 69.85
N ASP A 163 112.45 -4.25 69.44
CA ASP A 163 113.81 -4.80 69.60
C ASP A 163 114.83 -4.04 68.75
N ALA A 164 114.50 -3.72 67.49
CA ALA A 164 115.34 -2.92 66.59
C ALA A 164 115.59 -1.53 67.18
N LYS A 165 114.53 -0.87 67.68
CA LYS A 165 114.61 0.41 68.38
C LYS A 165 115.49 0.33 69.63
N THR A 166 115.27 -0.66 70.48
CA THR A 166 116.03 -0.82 71.73
C THR A 166 117.51 -1.03 71.44
N ASN A 167 117.85 -1.82 70.41
CA ASN A 167 119.23 -2.03 70.01
C ASN A 167 119.84 -0.79 69.31
N ALA A 168 119.07 -0.03 68.55
CA ALA A 168 119.51 1.25 67.98
C ALA A 168 119.79 2.30 69.06
N ASP A 169 118.91 2.41 70.06
CA ASP A 169 119.06 3.29 71.21
C ASP A 169 120.27 2.87 72.06
N ASN A 170 120.47 1.56 72.27
CA ASN A 170 121.65 1.03 72.97
C ASN A 170 122.96 1.26 72.19
N ALA A 171 122.94 1.10 70.86
CA ALA A 171 124.10 1.41 70.00
C ALA A 171 124.48 2.89 70.12
N LYS A 172 123.49 3.78 70.05
CA LYS A 172 123.68 5.22 70.23
C LYS A 172 124.20 5.56 71.63
N GLN A 173 123.58 5.02 72.68
CA GLN A 173 123.97 5.29 74.06
C GLN A 173 125.38 4.77 74.39
N GLU A 174 125.76 3.60 73.87
CA GLU A 174 127.11 3.06 74.07
C GLU A 174 128.17 3.89 73.32
N SER A 175 127.83 4.47 72.15
CA SER A 175 128.73 5.36 71.38
C SER A 175 129.01 6.71 72.05
N GLU A 176 128.11 7.20 72.91
CA GLU A 176 128.18 8.53 73.55
C GLU A 176 128.95 8.53 74.90
N LYS A 177 129.42 7.37 75.39
CA LYS A 177 130.16 7.25 76.65
C LYS A 177 131.58 7.85 76.51
N LYS A 178 131.88 8.92 77.26
CA LYS A 178 133.18 9.63 77.22
C LYS A 178 134.25 8.98 78.12
N GLY A 179 135.29 8.42 77.51
CA GLY A 179 136.55 8.02 78.15
C GLY A 179 137.53 7.46 77.11
N ASP A 180 138.64 8.16 76.86
CA ASP A 180 139.57 7.90 75.75
C ASP A 180 140.41 6.60 75.85
N GLN A 181 140.05 5.64 76.71
CA GLN A 181 140.79 4.39 76.94
C GLN A 181 140.05 3.08 76.59
N GLU A 182 138.82 3.12 76.04
CA GLU A 182 138.04 1.90 75.69
C GLU A 182 137.34 1.91 74.31
N LEU A 183 137.74 2.74 73.35
CA LEU A 183 137.05 2.90 72.07
C LEU A 183 136.88 1.60 71.26
N ARG A 184 137.81 0.65 71.37
CA ARG A 184 137.73 -0.67 70.69
C ARG A 184 136.67 -1.60 71.30
N ALA A 185 136.49 -1.56 72.63
CA ALA A 185 135.43 -2.31 73.31
C ALA A 185 134.05 -1.69 73.05
N THR A 186 133.98 -0.37 72.91
CA THR A 186 132.77 0.36 72.50
C THR A 186 132.38 -0.02 71.06
N LEU A 187 133.32 -0.06 70.11
CA LEU A 187 133.07 -0.49 68.74
C LEU A 187 132.46 -1.91 68.69
N ASP A 188 133.04 -2.88 69.40
CA ASP A 188 132.53 -4.27 69.41
C ASP A 188 131.11 -4.38 69.97
N LYS A 189 130.77 -3.57 70.98
CA LYS A 189 129.40 -3.54 71.54
C LYS A 189 128.42 -2.85 70.60
N VAL A 190 128.77 -1.68 70.07
CA VAL A 190 127.95 -0.92 69.11
C VAL A 190 127.69 -1.76 67.86
N LYS A 191 128.72 -2.43 67.33
CA LYS A 191 128.59 -3.37 66.22
C LYS A 191 127.63 -4.51 66.54
N LYS A 192 127.74 -5.15 67.71
CA LYS A 192 126.79 -6.18 68.15
C LYS A 192 125.37 -5.66 68.28
N PHE A 193 125.18 -4.43 68.74
CA PHE A 193 123.87 -3.80 68.80
C PHE A 193 123.32 -3.47 67.41
N ALA A 194 124.15 -2.99 66.48
CA ALA A 194 123.79 -2.77 65.09
C ALA A 194 123.40 -4.06 64.38
N GLU A 195 124.19 -5.13 64.52
CA GLU A 195 123.88 -6.47 64.00
C GLU A 195 122.57 -7.01 64.57
N LYS A 196 122.31 -6.81 65.87
CA LYS A 196 121.03 -7.19 66.50
C LYS A 196 119.86 -6.33 66.03
N ALA A 197 120.05 -5.04 65.78
CA ALA A 197 119.03 -4.16 65.22
C ALA A 197 118.68 -4.57 63.78
N GLU A 198 119.67 -4.96 63.00
CA GLU A 198 119.49 -5.42 61.62
C GLU A 198 118.87 -6.83 61.55
N GLN A 199 119.20 -7.72 62.48
CA GLN A 199 118.49 -8.98 62.67
C GLN A 199 117.02 -8.76 63.07
N ALA A 200 116.76 -7.78 63.93
CA ALA A 200 115.39 -7.41 64.32
C ALA A 200 114.61 -6.79 63.14
N LEU A 201 115.25 -5.96 62.30
CA LEU A 201 114.69 -5.49 61.03
C LEU A 201 114.33 -6.67 60.11
N SER A 202 115.27 -7.59 59.91
CA SER A 202 115.04 -8.78 59.06
C SER A 202 113.86 -9.60 59.58
N GLY A 203 113.73 -9.71 60.90
CA GLY A 203 112.55 -10.28 61.56
C GLY A 203 111.26 -9.51 61.29
N ALA A 204 111.27 -8.17 61.37
CA ALA A 204 110.11 -7.34 61.08
C ALA A 204 109.66 -7.43 59.61
N GLN A 205 110.60 -7.46 58.66
CA GLN A 205 110.31 -7.63 57.23
C GLN A 205 109.79 -9.05 56.90
N THR A 206 110.24 -10.05 57.65
CA THR A 206 109.74 -11.42 57.55
C THR A 206 108.27 -11.51 57.98
N GLU A 207 107.91 -10.85 59.08
CA GLU A 207 106.52 -10.77 59.56
C GLU A 207 105.64 -9.89 58.65
N GLN A 208 106.16 -8.80 58.08
CA GLN A 208 105.47 -8.01 57.05
C GLN A 208 105.04 -8.87 55.85
N LYS A 209 105.94 -9.72 55.33
CA LYS A 209 105.61 -10.63 54.23
C LYS A 209 104.54 -11.66 54.61
N LYS A 210 104.49 -12.12 55.87
CA LYS A 210 103.40 -12.99 56.37
C LYS A 210 102.06 -12.28 56.34
N ALA A 211 102.01 -11.03 56.80
CA ALA A 211 100.82 -10.20 56.76
C ALA A 211 100.35 -9.94 55.31
N GLU A 212 101.27 -9.67 54.38
CA GLU A 212 100.98 -9.46 52.96
C GLU A 212 100.37 -10.72 52.30
N TRP A 213 100.93 -11.90 52.55
CA TRP A 213 100.39 -13.15 52.04
C TRP A 213 99.01 -13.47 52.62
N ALA A 214 98.80 -13.25 53.91
CA ALA A 214 97.50 -13.41 54.54
C ALA A 214 96.44 -12.49 53.92
N ALA A 215 96.81 -11.25 53.59
CA ALA A 215 95.93 -10.31 52.90
C ALA A 215 95.58 -10.73 51.46
N LYS A 216 96.58 -11.17 50.68
CA LYS A 216 96.38 -11.69 49.31
C LYS A 216 95.45 -12.90 49.29
N ILE A 217 95.61 -13.82 50.24
CA ILE A 217 94.72 -14.99 50.40
C ILE A 217 93.29 -14.53 50.74
N ALA A 218 93.13 -13.54 51.61
CA ALA A 218 91.82 -12.99 51.96
C ALA A 218 91.12 -12.32 50.76
N GLU A 219 91.85 -11.56 49.92
CA GLU A 219 91.30 -10.96 48.69
C GLU A 219 90.84 -12.01 47.65
N GLU A 220 91.58 -13.11 47.46
CA GLU A 220 91.12 -14.19 46.56
C GLU A 220 89.91 -14.96 47.12
N LEU A 221 89.82 -15.12 48.45
CA LEU A 221 88.62 -15.67 49.09
C LEU A 221 87.42 -14.74 48.87
N LYS A 222 87.58 -13.43 49.04
CA LYS A 222 86.55 -12.43 48.74
C LYS A 222 86.01 -12.60 47.32
N LYS A 223 86.90 -12.62 46.33
CA LYS A 223 86.55 -12.81 44.90
C LYS A 223 85.79 -14.11 44.65
N ALA A 224 86.19 -15.21 45.29
CA ALA A 224 85.53 -16.51 45.12
C ALA A 224 84.10 -16.54 45.70
N TYR A 225 83.87 -15.93 46.87
CA TYR A 225 82.53 -15.87 47.48
C TYR A 225 81.60 -14.87 46.80
N GLU A 226 82.12 -13.73 46.34
CA GLU A 226 81.37 -12.78 45.51
C GLU A 226 80.90 -13.45 44.21
N ALA A 227 81.79 -14.23 43.56
CA ALA A 227 81.43 -15.03 42.39
C ALA A 227 80.34 -16.07 42.70
N LYS A 228 80.43 -16.78 43.83
CA LYS A 228 79.38 -17.73 44.27
C LYS A 228 78.02 -17.04 44.40
N ARG A 229 77.96 -15.88 45.07
CA ARG A 229 76.73 -15.11 45.24
C ARG A 229 76.14 -14.70 43.89
N ASN A 230 76.95 -14.08 43.02
CA ASN A 230 76.54 -13.66 41.68
C ASN A 230 75.99 -14.82 40.82
N ALA A 231 76.56 -16.02 40.98
CA ALA A 231 76.06 -17.22 40.31
C ALA A 231 74.69 -17.67 40.84
N ASN A 232 74.46 -17.59 42.16
CA ASN A 232 73.17 -17.88 42.78
C ASN A 232 72.08 -16.87 42.38
N ASP A 233 72.39 -15.57 42.36
CA ASP A 233 71.45 -14.54 41.91
C ASP A 233 71.03 -14.77 40.45
N SER A 234 71.99 -15.19 39.60
CA SER A 234 71.73 -15.55 38.20
C SER A 234 70.82 -16.77 38.07
N LYS A 235 71.00 -17.79 38.94
CA LYS A 235 70.13 -18.97 39.03
C LYS A 235 68.70 -18.58 39.39
N GLU A 236 68.51 -17.82 40.48
CA GLU A 236 67.17 -17.40 40.93
C GLU A 236 66.44 -16.57 39.87
N ALA A 237 67.16 -15.67 39.20
CA ALA A 237 66.58 -14.89 38.11
C ALA A 237 66.18 -15.75 36.89
N ALA A 238 66.94 -16.80 36.56
CA ALA A 238 66.59 -17.75 35.50
C ALA A 238 65.36 -18.60 35.89
N GLU A 239 65.23 -19.00 37.16
CA GLU A 239 64.05 -19.69 37.69
C GLU A 239 62.80 -18.81 37.60
N LYS A 240 62.90 -17.54 37.98
CA LYS A 240 61.81 -16.57 37.83
C LYS A 240 61.43 -16.39 36.37
N THR A 241 62.42 -16.23 35.48
CA THR A 241 62.21 -16.06 34.04
C THR A 241 61.41 -17.23 33.44
N LYS A 242 61.73 -18.48 33.84
CA LYS A 242 60.93 -19.65 33.44
C LYS A 242 59.49 -19.53 33.91
N LYS A 243 59.28 -19.20 35.18
CA LYS A 243 57.93 -19.10 35.75
C LYS A 243 57.09 -18.08 35.00
N ASP A 244 57.64 -16.89 34.75
CA ASP A 244 56.98 -15.80 34.03
C ASP A 244 56.70 -16.13 32.55
N ALA A 245 57.60 -16.86 31.90
CA ALA A 245 57.38 -17.33 30.53
C ALA A 245 56.32 -18.44 30.45
N THR A 246 56.28 -19.34 31.43
CA THR A 246 55.32 -20.46 31.43
C THR A 246 53.90 -19.97 31.74
N SER A 247 53.75 -18.97 32.60
CA SER A 247 52.43 -18.38 32.90
C SER A 247 51.85 -17.58 31.73
N ALA A 248 52.68 -17.10 30.80
CA ALA A 248 52.25 -16.36 29.63
C ALA A 248 51.71 -17.23 28.47
N VAL A 249 51.79 -18.57 28.58
CA VAL A 249 51.66 -19.51 27.44
C VAL A 249 50.44 -20.43 27.53
N SER A 250 49.52 -20.21 28.49
CA SER A 250 48.42 -21.15 28.82
C SER A 250 47.65 -21.75 27.62
N ASP A 251 47.59 -21.04 26.48
CA ASP A 251 46.79 -21.42 25.31
C ASP A 251 47.56 -21.45 23.97
N SER A 252 48.88 -21.18 23.95
CA SER A 252 49.65 -21.12 22.69
C SER A 252 50.11 -22.51 22.23
N THR A 253 49.92 -22.81 20.94
CA THR A 253 50.33 -24.09 20.32
C THR A 253 51.55 -23.96 19.41
N GLU A 254 52.14 -22.77 19.31
CA GLU A 254 53.24 -22.53 18.39
C GLU A 254 54.51 -23.32 18.77
N GLN A 255 55.03 -24.08 17.80
CA GLN A 255 56.30 -24.82 17.96
C GLN A 255 57.46 -23.92 18.41
N LYS A 256 57.47 -22.66 17.99
CA LYS A 256 58.49 -21.67 18.37
C LYS A 256 58.42 -21.28 19.84
N VAL A 257 57.21 -21.19 20.41
CA VAL A 257 56.99 -20.94 21.84
C VAL A 257 57.51 -22.13 22.64
N THR A 258 57.12 -23.35 22.27
CA THR A 258 57.59 -24.59 22.92
C THR A 258 59.11 -24.74 22.86
N ALA A 259 59.72 -24.48 21.71
CA ALA A 259 61.18 -24.51 21.55
C ALA A 259 61.88 -23.45 22.41
N SER A 260 61.28 -22.26 22.56
CA SER A 260 61.85 -21.20 23.41
C SER A 260 61.71 -21.54 24.91
N ILE A 261 60.61 -22.16 25.32
CA ILE A 261 60.47 -22.69 26.69
C ILE A 261 61.51 -23.79 26.99
N GLN A 262 61.78 -24.67 26.04
CA GLN A 262 62.85 -25.68 26.19
C GLN A 262 64.22 -25.01 26.40
N ILE A 263 64.55 -24.01 25.59
CA ILE A 263 65.78 -23.21 25.77
C ILE A 263 65.82 -22.57 27.16
N ILE A 264 64.71 -21.99 27.63
CA ILE A 264 64.65 -21.40 28.98
C ILE A 264 64.95 -22.46 30.06
N GLU A 265 64.41 -23.68 29.94
CA GLU A 265 64.69 -24.77 30.89
C GLU A 265 66.14 -25.23 30.83
N GLU A 266 66.71 -25.43 29.63
CA GLU A 266 68.11 -25.80 29.45
C GLU A 266 69.07 -24.76 30.04
N GLN A 267 68.78 -23.48 29.80
CA GLN A 267 69.61 -22.39 30.32
C GLN A 267 69.44 -22.21 31.82
N LYS A 268 68.23 -22.40 32.36
CA LYS A 268 68.02 -22.48 33.82
C LYS A 268 68.85 -23.61 34.42
N GLN A 269 68.80 -24.82 33.86
CA GLN A 269 69.61 -25.95 34.34
C GLN A 269 71.10 -25.64 34.27
N THR A 270 71.54 -24.99 33.17
CA THR A 270 72.93 -24.52 33.03
C THR A 270 73.30 -23.54 34.15
N ALA A 271 72.45 -22.55 34.45
CA ALA A 271 72.69 -21.60 35.56
C ALA A 271 72.75 -22.31 36.92
N VAL A 272 71.88 -23.30 37.17
CA VAL A 272 71.92 -24.15 38.37
C VAL A 272 73.25 -24.88 38.48
N THR A 273 73.68 -25.57 37.41
CA THR A 273 74.96 -26.30 37.40
C THR A 273 76.13 -25.37 37.63
N LYS A 274 76.16 -24.21 36.98
CA LYS A 274 77.25 -23.23 37.15
C LYS A 274 77.27 -22.57 38.53
N ALA A 275 76.11 -22.33 39.15
CA ALA A 275 76.06 -21.92 40.55
C ALA A 275 76.65 -22.99 41.49
N THR A 276 76.37 -24.27 41.25
CA THR A 276 76.97 -25.36 42.04
C THR A 276 78.48 -25.50 41.82
N GLU A 277 78.98 -25.28 40.59
CA GLU A 277 80.41 -25.26 40.28
C GLU A 277 81.12 -24.08 40.97
N ALA A 278 80.53 -22.88 40.96
CA ALA A 278 81.05 -21.70 41.65
C ALA A 278 81.11 -21.93 43.17
N GLU A 279 80.06 -22.52 43.75
CA GLU A 279 80.04 -22.89 45.17
C GLU A 279 81.12 -23.92 45.52
N LYS A 280 81.31 -24.93 44.67
CA LYS A 280 82.35 -25.94 44.86
C LYS A 280 83.75 -25.32 44.77
N ALA A 281 83.99 -24.47 43.77
CA ALA A 281 85.25 -23.76 43.59
C ALA A 281 85.56 -22.81 44.76
N ALA A 282 84.56 -22.10 45.31
CA ALA A 282 84.72 -21.28 46.50
C ALA A 282 85.14 -22.10 47.74
N LYS A 283 84.50 -23.26 47.98
CA LYS A 283 84.89 -24.20 49.06
C LYS A 283 86.29 -24.78 48.86
N GLU A 284 86.67 -25.08 47.62
CA GLU A 284 88.01 -25.56 47.28
C GLU A 284 89.09 -24.48 47.41
N THR A 285 88.72 -23.21 47.16
CA THR A 285 89.56 -22.01 47.41
C THR A 285 89.76 -21.84 48.92
N GLU A 286 88.70 -21.99 49.71
CA GLU A 286 88.75 -21.98 51.18
C GLU A 286 89.71 -23.06 51.72
N LYS A 287 89.66 -24.27 51.16
CA LYS A 287 90.57 -25.36 51.51
C LYS A 287 92.02 -25.05 51.13
N ALA A 288 92.27 -24.60 49.90
CA ALA A 288 93.61 -24.24 49.43
C ALA A 288 94.20 -23.05 50.20
N ALA A 289 93.37 -22.09 50.61
CA ALA A 289 93.76 -20.97 51.44
C ALA A 289 94.27 -21.43 52.81
N LYS A 290 93.58 -22.36 53.48
CA LYS A 290 94.01 -22.94 54.76
C LYS A 290 95.37 -23.64 54.66
N GLU A 291 95.60 -24.37 53.57
CA GLU A 291 96.85 -25.08 53.28
C GLU A 291 98.01 -24.12 52.90
N THR A 292 97.70 -23.05 52.17
CA THR A 292 98.67 -22.03 51.74
C THR A 292 99.08 -21.12 52.90
N GLU A 293 98.15 -20.75 53.77
CA GLU A 293 98.40 -19.98 54.97
C GLU A 293 99.31 -20.75 55.95
N GLN A 294 99.05 -22.05 56.14
CA GLN A 294 99.91 -22.92 56.94
C GLN A 294 101.32 -23.05 56.33
N ALA A 295 101.41 -23.19 55.02
CA ALA A 295 102.69 -23.22 54.30
C ALA A 295 103.44 -21.88 54.32
N ALA A 296 102.74 -20.75 54.30
CA ALA A 296 103.34 -19.41 54.40
C ALA A 296 103.96 -19.18 55.79
N ILE A 297 103.30 -19.66 56.85
CA ILE A 297 103.85 -19.62 58.22
C ILE A 297 105.13 -20.48 58.33
N GLU A 298 105.16 -21.63 57.67
CA GLU A 298 106.29 -22.58 57.71
C GLU A 298 107.47 -22.16 56.82
N ALA A 299 107.23 -21.75 55.58
CA ALA A 299 108.28 -21.48 54.58
C ALA A 299 108.99 -20.13 54.75
N ILE A 300 108.29 -19.12 55.29
CA ILE A 300 108.89 -17.80 55.56
C ILE A 300 109.95 -17.88 56.68
N ASN A 301 109.91 -18.91 57.52
CA ASN A 301 110.95 -19.18 58.53
C ASN A 301 112.19 -19.89 57.97
N VAL A 302 112.16 -20.42 56.74
CA VAL A 302 113.23 -21.27 56.14
C VAL A 302 113.86 -20.67 54.87
N ILE A 303 113.41 -19.49 54.42
CA ILE A 303 113.89 -18.81 53.20
C ILE A 303 113.63 -19.66 51.93
N ASP A 304 112.41 -20.19 51.76
CA ASP A 304 111.94 -20.76 50.48
C ASP A 304 110.66 -20.06 50.03
N GLN A 305 110.83 -18.93 49.31
CA GLN A 305 109.71 -18.10 48.84
C GLN A 305 108.98 -18.71 47.64
N THR A 306 109.62 -19.61 46.90
CA THR A 306 109.08 -20.26 45.69
C THR A 306 107.88 -21.16 46.01
N THR A 307 107.97 -21.94 47.10
CA THR A 307 106.92 -22.88 47.51
C THR A 307 105.60 -22.20 47.92
N VAL A 308 105.64 -21.00 48.52
CA VAL A 308 104.42 -20.24 48.90
C VAL A 308 103.74 -19.65 47.67
N GLN A 309 104.53 -19.15 46.72
CA GLN A 309 104.02 -18.53 45.51
C GLN A 309 103.30 -19.54 44.61
N ASP A 310 103.80 -20.78 44.50
CA ASP A 310 103.14 -21.84 43.73
C ASP A 310 101.85 -22.32 44.39
N LYS A 311 101.78 -22.40 45.72
CA LYS A 311 100.53 -22.70 46.45
C LYS A 311 99.51 -21.56 46.35
N PHE A 312 99.95 -20.31 46.37
CA PHE A 312 99.06 -19.18 46.15
C PHE A 312 98.45 -19.16 44.75
N LYS A 313 99.20 -19.49 43.70
CA LYS A 313 98.66 -19.66 42.34
C LYS A 313 97.52 -20.70 42.29
N VAL A 314 97.53 -21.70 43.19
CA VAL A 314 96.41 -22.66 43.31
C VAL A 314 95.18 -22.01 43.94
N VAL A 315 95.34 -21.10 44.90
CA VAL A 315 94.24 -20.31 45.49
C VAL A 315 93.65 -19.38 44.43
N GLU A 316 94.49 -18.60 43.74
CA GLU A 316 94.12 -17.70 42.64
C GLU A 316 93.40 -18.45 41.50
N GLY A 317 93.95 -19.58 41.04
CA GLY A 317 93.34 -20.38 39.97
C GLY A 317 91.97 -20.96 40.33
N LYS A 318 91.71 -21.24 41.62
CA LYS A 318 90.40 -21.70 42.09
C LYS A 318 89.39 -20.55 42.24
N ALA A 319 89.82 -19.38 42.71
CA ALA A 319 89.00 -18.18 42.73
C ALA A 319 88.61 -17.73 41.30
N ASP A 320 89.54 -17.82 40.35
CA ASP A 320 89.26 -17.62 38.93
C ASP A 320 88.26 -18.64 38.37
N THR A 321 88.33 -19.89 38.83
CA THR A 321 87.36 -20.93 38.45
C THR A 321 85.95 -20.58 38.95
N ALA A 322 85.83 -20.09 40.19
CA ALA A 322 84.56 -19.59 40.72
C ALA A 322 84.03 -18.40 39.89
N SER A 323 84.91 -17.46 39.53
CA SER A 323 84.57 -16.29 38.71
C SER A 323 84.09 -16.68 37.30
N LYS A 324 84.76 -17.63 36.65
CA LYS A 324 84.35 -18.18 35.35
C LYS A 324 82.99 -18.88 35.43
N ALA A 325 82.74 -19.63 36.49
CA ALA A 325 81.45 -20.29 36.71
C ALA A 325 80.33 -19.25 36.92
N ALA A 326 80.58 -18.17 37.68
CA ALA A 326 79.63 -17.08 37.84
C ALA A 326 79.30 -16.35 36.53
N ALA A 327 80.32 -16.05 35.71
CA ALA A 327 80.11 -15.46 34.38
C ALA A 327 79.27 -16.37 33.47
N ALA A 328 79.53 -17.69 33.49
CA ALA A 328 78.74 -18.66 32.74
C ALA A 328 77.27 -18.74 33.24
N ALA A 329 77.03 -18.64 34.55
CA ALA A 329 75.68 -18.57 35.10
C ALA A 329 74.91 -17.32 34.63
N LYS A 330 75.59 -16.15 34.60
CA LYS A 330 75.02 -14.88 34.10
C LYS A 330 74.69 -14.92 32.60
N LYS A 331 75.53 -15.57 31.78
CA LYS A 331 75.24 -15.79 30.36
C LYS A 331 74.02 -16.69 30.17
N ALA A 332 73.91 -17.76 30.95
CA ALA A 332 72.75 -18.64 30.93
C ALA A 332 71.45 -17.90 31.34
N GLN A 333 71.50 -17.06 32.38
CA GLN A 333 70.40 -16.17 32.74
C GLN A 333 69.99 -15.24 31.58
N THR A 334 70.96 -14.61 30.91
CA THR A 334 70.70 -13.69 29.79
C THR A 334 70.06 -14.40 28.61
N LYS A 335 70.55 -15.61 28.26
CA LYS A 335 69.95 -16.47 27.22
C LYS A 335 68.52 -16.89 27.56
N ALA A 336 68.25 -17.22 28.82
CA ALA A 336 66.88 -17.50 29.29
C ALA A 336 65.97 -16.28 29.14
N GLN A 337 66.45 -15.07 29.43
CA GLN A 337 65.68 -13.83 29.26
C GLN A 337 65.37 -13.51 27.80
N ILE A 338 66.34 -13.67 26.89
CA ILE A 338 66.12 -13.53 25.44
C ILE A 338 64.98 -14.46 24.99
N ALA A 339 65.08 -15.74 25.34
CA ALA A 339 64.06 -16.72 24.99
C ALA A 339 62.68 -16.42 25.60
N ALA A 340 62.62 -15.84 26.80
CA ALA A 340 61.37 -15.41 27.41
C ALA A 340 60.71 -14.22 26.67
N TYR A 341 61.50 -13.25 26.20
CA TYR A 341 60.94 -12.16 25.38
C TYR A 341 60.44 -12.65 24.03
N VAL A 342 61.09 -13.66 23.44
CA VAL A 342 60.59 -14.34 22.23
C VAL A 342 59.24 -14.98 22.51
N VAL A 343 59.08 -15.69 23.64
CA VAL A 343 57.79 -16.27 24.05
C VAL A 343 56.69 -15.21 24.14
N GLN A 344 56.96 -14.09 24.83
CA GLN A 344 55.98 -12.98 24.94
C GLN A 344 55.59 -12.42 23.56
N THR A 345 56.58 -12.24 22.67
CA THR A 345 56.37 -11.70 21.32
C THR A 345 55.48 -12.61 20.48
N GLU A 346 55.76 -13.92 20.47
CA GLU A 346 54.99 -14.90 19.69
C GLU A 346 53.54 -15.04 20.21
N VAL A 347 53.33 -15.01 21.55
CA VAL A 347 51.98 -15.03 22.14
C VAL A 347 51.18 -13.78 21.77
N SER A 348 51.78 -12.59 21.84
CA SER A 348 51.11 -11.35 21.43
C SER A 348 50.79 -11.35 19.93
N LYS A 349 51.67 -11.91 19.10
CA LYS A 349 51.41 -12.11 17.66
C LYS A 349 50.22 -13.03 17.42
N GLU A 350 50.12 -14.17 18.11
CA GLU A 350 49.00 -15.12 17.95
C GLU A 350 47.64 -14.43 18.23
N LYS A 351 47.58 -13.61 19.28
CA LYS A 351 46.38 -12.81 19.61
C LYS A 351 46.07 -11.70 18.61
N ALA A 352 47.10 -11.02 18.10
CA ALA A 352 46.93 -10.01 17.03
C ALA A 352 46.40 -10.66 15.74
N VAL A 353 46.95 -11.81 15.35
CA VAL A 353 46.48 -12.60 14.20
C VAL A 353 45.02 -13.03 14.37
N LYS A 354 44.65 -13.51 15.56
CA LYS A 354 43.26 -13.88 15.87
C LYS A 354 42.33 -12.68 15.75
N SER A 355 42.70 -11.54 16.35
CA SER A 355 41.89 -10.32 16.30
C SER A 355 41.69 -9.80 14.87
N ALA A 356 42.75 -9.83 14.05
CA ALA A 356 42.68 -9.45 12.63
C ALA A 356 41.79 -10.39 11.79
N ARG A 357 41.81 -11.69 12.08
CA ARG A 357 40.90 -12.65 11.45
C ARG A 357 39.44 -12.35 11.80
N GLU A 358 39.13 -12.17 13.08
CA GLU A 358 37.76 -11.88 13.54
C GLU A 358 37.26 -10.52 13.01
N ALA A 359 38.14 -9.53 12.86
CA ALA A 359 37.80 -8.24 12.26
C ALA A 359 37.45 -8.37 10.76
N ASN A 360 38.18 -9.22 10.04
CA ASN A 360 37.87 -9.54 8.64
C ASN A 360 36.56 -10.34 8.48
N GLU A 361 36.22 -11.19 9.45
CA GLU A 361 34.90 -11.85 9.49
C GLU A 361 33.77 -10.82 9.69
N ALA A 362 33.95 -9.84 10.59
CA ALA A 362 33.00 -8.74 10.78
C ALA A 362 32.83 -7.87 9.52
N LYS A 363 33.94 -7.51 8.86
CA LYS A 363 33.94 -6.85 7.55
C LYS A 363 33.13 -7.62 6.52
N THR A 364 33.36 -8.93 6.38
CA THR A 364 32.68 -9.76 5.37
C THR A 364 31.17 -9.77 5.61
N LYS A 365 30.74 -9.91 6.87
CA LYS A 365 29.31 -9.82 7.24
C LYS A 365 28.71 -8.46 6.89
N ALA A 366 29.42 -7.36 7.19
CA ALA A 366 28.96 -6.01 6.84
C ALA A 366 28.83 -5.83 5.31
N GLU A 367 29.79 -6.35 4.53
CA GLU A 367 29.74 -6.31 3.06
C GLU A 367 28.54 -7.08 2.50
N ASP A 368 28.24 -8.26 3.03
CA ASP A 368 27.13 -9.08 2.54
C ASP A 368 25.75 -8.49 2.91
N VAL A 369 25.61 -7.94 4.12
CA VAL A 369 24.42 -7.20 4.55
C VAL A 369 24.20 -5.97 3.66
N ALA A 370 25.25 -5.21 3.36
CA ALA A 370 25.16 -4.04 2.49
C ALA A 370 24.72 -4.42 1.07
N LYS A 371 25.25 -5.51 0.50
CA LYS A 371 24.83 -6.00 -0.83
C LYS A 371 23.36 -6.41 -0.86
N GLU A 372 22.86 -7.05 0.20
CA GLU A 372 21.44 -7.42 0.28
C GLU A 372 20.54 -6.18 0.42
N SER A 373 20.98 -5.20 1.20
CA SER A 373 20.29 -3.91 1.33
C SER A 373 20.24 -3.15 -0.01
N GLU A 374 21.29 -3.17 -0.82
CA GLU A 374 21.31 -2.53 -2.15
C GLU A 374 20.27 -3.09 -3.14
N LYS A 375 19.83 -4.35 -2.95
CA LYS A 375 18.73 -4.93 -3.75
C LYS A 375 17.38 -4.28 -3.43
N ILE A 376 17.25 -3.66 -2.25
CA ILE A 376 16.06 -2.95 -1.81
C ILE A 376 16.12 -1.53 -2.36
N LYS A 377 15.48 -1.31 -3.51
CA LYS A 377 15.42 0.01 -4.13
C LYS A 377 14.52 0.96 -3.34
N ILE A 378 15.12 1.83 -2.53
CA ILE A 378 14.46 3.00 -1.93
C ILE A 378 14.95 4.29 -2.59
N THR A 379 14.07 5.28 -2.72
CA THR A 379 14.41 6.63 -3.20
C THR A 379 15.11 7.52 -2.17
N ASP A 380 15.25 7.06 -0.92
CA ASP A 380 15.88 7.83 0.15
C ASP A 380 17.38 7.51 0.16
N GLU A 381 18.16 8.41 -0.45
CA GLU A 381 19.60 8.24 -0.66
C GLU A 381 20.39 8.32 0.65
N ASP A 382 19.92 9.08 1.65
CA ASP A 382 20.59 9.23 2.94
C ASP A 382 20.58 7.90 3.70
N LYS A 383 19.42 7.22 3.74
CA LYS A 383 19.30 5.91 4.40
C LYS A 383 20.16 4.83 3.74
N SER A 384 20.22 4.81 2.40
CA SER A 384 21.13 3.91 1.67
C SER A 384 22.61 4.30 1.87
N GLY A 385 22.89 5.61 1.98
CA GLY A 385 24.21 6.15 2.27
C GLY A 385 24.75 5.69 3.63
N ASN A 386 23.91 5.64 4.66
CA ASN A 386 24.29 5.20 6.00
C ASN A 386 24.77 3.74 6.03
N VAL A 387 24.12 2.84 5.27
CA VAL A 387 24.58 1.44 5.13
C VAL A 387 25.98 1.38 4.52
N LYS A 388 26.24 2.19 3.48
CA LYS A 388 27.55 2.25 2.81
C LYS A 388 28.62 2.84 3.70
N ALA A 389 28.30 3.86 4.49
CA ALA A 389 29.21 4.50 5.43
C ALA A 389 29.66 3.50 6.52
N ALA A 390 28.72 2.85 7.20
CA ALA A 390 29.01 1.86 8.24
C ALA A 390 29.82 0.66 7.70
N LYS A 391 29.48 0.17 6.49
CA LYS A 391 30.26 -0.86 5.80
C LYS A 391 31.70 -0.40 5.55
N THR A 392 31.89 0.84 5.12
CA THR A 392 33.23 1.40 4.84
C THR A 392 34.06 1.47 6.12
N GLU A 393 33.46 1.89 7.23
CA GLU A 393 34.11 1.87 8.55
C GLU A 393 34.55 0.45 8.94
N ALA A 394 33.70 -0.57 8.78
CA ALA A 394 34.07 -1.96 9.05
C ALA A 394 35.26 -2.45 8.20
N VAL A 395 35.33 -2.01 6.93
CA VAL A 395 36.46 -2.29 6.03
C VAL A 395 37.75 -1.61 6.52
N GLU A 396 37.67 -0.34 6.91
CA GLU A 396 38.81 0.42 7.41
C GLU A 396 39.37 -0.19 8.71
N GLN A 397 38.51 -0.54 9.65
CA GLN A 397 38.91 -1.17 10.91
C GLN A 397 39.54 -2.56 10.70
N ALA A 398 39.02 -3.37 9.78
CA ALA A 398 39.67 -4.63 9.41
C ALA A 398 41.08 -4.42 8.82
N ASN A 399 41.27 -3.40 7.98
CA ASN A 399 42.59 -3.07 7.43
C ASN A 399 43.57 -2.60 8.52
N LEU A 400 43.09 -1.84 9.52
CA LEU A 400 43.90 -1.46 10.68
C LEU A 400 44.34 -2.69 11.49
N ALA A 401 43.43 -3.64 11.72
CA ALA A 401 43.76 -4.89 12.40
C ALA A 401 44.79 -5.73 11.61
N ASP A 402 44.68 -5.79 10.28
CA ASP A 402 45.67 -6.45 9.42
C ASP A 402 47.04 -5.77 9.43
N ASN A 403 47.08 -4.44 9.54
CA ASN A 403 48.34 -3.71 9.70
C ASN A 403 49.00 -4.01 11.05
N ALA A 404 48.22 -3.99 12.14
CA ALA A 404 48.71 -4.38 13.47
C ALA A 404 49.22 -5.85 13.48
N LYS A 405 48.53 -6.76 12.79
CA LYS A 405 49.02 -8.13 12.58
C LYS A 405 50.40 -8.15 11.91
N LYS A 406 50.61 -7.40 10.82
CA LYS A 406 51.92 -7.33 10.14
C LYS A 406 53.01 -6.78 11.05
N GLU A 407 52.70 -5.80 11.88
CA GLU A 407 53.64 -5.25 12.88
C GLU A 407 54.03 -6.29 13.92
N ALA A 408 53.08 -7.10 14.40
CA ALA A 408 53.35 -8.19 15.33
C ALA A 408 54.19 -9.31 14.68
N GLU A 409 53.93 -9.64 13.41
CA GLU A 409 54.74 -10.59 12.63
C GLU A 409 56.18 -10.08 12.44
N ALA A 410 56.36 -8.80 12.13
CA ALA A 410 57.68 -8.17 12.01
C ALA A 410 58.44 -8.16 13.34
N ALA A 411 57.75 -7.86 14.44
CA ALA A 411 58.33 -7.95 15.79
C ALA A 411 58.76 -9.39 16.12
N ALA A 412 57.95 -10.40 15.77
CA ALA A 412 58.31 -11.80 15.96
C ALA A 412 59.52 -12.22 15.12
N ILE A 413 59.69 -11.71 13.90
CA ILE A 413 60.91 -11.92 13.10
C ILE A 413 62.11 -11.33 13.83
N SER A 414 62.03 -10.07 14.29
CA SER A 414 63.12 -9.41 15.01
C SER A 414 63.50 -10.13 16.33
N ALA A 415 62.52 -10.65 17.07
CA ALA A 415 62.78 -11.43 18.28
C ALA A 415 63.46 -12.77 17.95
N ASN A 416 63.04 -13.44 16.88
CA ASN A 416 63.65 -14.69 16.42
C ASN A 416 65.07 -14.48 15.90
N GLU A 417 65.37 -13.36 15.25
CA GLU A 417 66.75 -12.99 14.89
C GLU A 417 67.60 -12.85 16.15
N ALA A 418 67.12 -12.14 17.18
CA ALA A 418 67.81 -12.03 18.45
C ALA A 418 68.03 -13.39 19.15
N LYS A 419 67.10 -14.32 19.00
CA LYS A 419 67.22 -15.70 19.51
C LYS A 419 68.41 -16.45 18.90
N THR A 420 68.76 -16.21 17.63
CA THR A 420 69.90 -16.89 17.00
C THR A 420 71.23 -16.60 17.69
N SER A 421 71.36 -15.43 18.34
CA SER A 421 72.56 -15.07 19.13
C SER A 421 72.79 -15.99 20.33
N ILE A 422 71.80 -16.77 20.77
CA ILE A 422 71.95 -17.76 21.85
C ILE A 422 72.94 -18.88 21.46
N THR A 423 73.02 -19.23 20.17
CA THR A 423 73.81 -20.37 19.66
C THR A 423 75.09 -19.97 18.92
N VAL A 424 75.20 -18.73 18.44
CA VAL A 424 76.27 -18.32 17.49
C VAL A 424 77.53 -17.77 18.18
N LYS A 425 77.39 -16.99 19.26
CA LYS A 425 78.53 -16.43 20.02
C LYS A 425 78.18 -16.32 21.51
N ASP A 426 79.15 -16.62 22.37
CA ASP A 426 78.98 -16.68 23.82
C ASP A 426 79.69 -15.53 24.55
N ASP A 427 79.76 -14.35 23.94
CA ASP A 427 80.29 -13.12 24.56
C ASP A 427 79.20 -12.21 25.12
N ASP A 428 79.53 -11.44 26.17
CA ASP A 428 78.56 -10.65 26.92
C ASP A 428 77.99 -9.47 26.11
N THR A 429 78.77 -8.89 25.20
CA THR A 429 78.34 -7.76 24.38
C THR A 429 77.23 -8.18 23.42
N THR A 430 77.44 -9.28 22.68
CA THR A 430 76.47 -9.81 21.71
C THR A 430 75.18 -10.27 22.40
N LEU A 431 75.27 -10.92 23.56
CA LEU A 431 74.09 -11.37 24.31
C LEU A 431 73.25 -10.20 24.85
N ASN A 432 73.90 -9.12 25.33
CA ASN A 432 73.18 -7.94 25.80
C ASN A 432 72.48 -7.19 24.67
N GLU A 433 73.11 -7.04 23.50
CA GLU A 433 72.47 -6.46 22.32
C GLU A 433 71.26 -7.28 21.86
N ALA A 434 71.40 -8.61 21.84
CA ALA A 434 70.30 -9.52 21.50
C ALA A 434 69.16 -9.42 22.51
N LYS A 435 69.45 -9.31 23.80
CA LYS A 435 68.45 -9.10 24.84
C LYS A 435 67.66 -7.81 24.64
N THR A 436 68.33 -6.69 24.33
CA THR A 436 67.65 -5.43 24.05
C THR A 436 66.75 -5.54 22.82
N LYS A 437 67.24 -6.13 21.72
CA LYS A 437 66.43 -6.36 20.50
C LYS A 437 65.19 -7.22 20.78
N ALA A 438 65.34 -8.31 21.54
CA ALA A 438 64.23 -9.19 21.90
C ALA A 438 63.20 -8.48 22.81
N TYR A 439 63.68 -7.63 23.73
CA TYR A 439 62.81 -6.82 24.59
C TYR A 439 62.02 -5.77 23.79
N ASP A 440 62.68 -5.01 22.92
CA ASP A 440 62.02 -4.02 22.08
C ASP A 440 60.96 -4.65 21.16
N ALA A 441 61.26 -5.84 20.62
CA ALA A 441 60.32 -6.62 19.85
C ALA A 441 59.09 -7.05 20.67
N SER A 442 59.26 -7.46 21.93
CA SER A 442 58.13 -7.87 22.78
C SER A 442 57.20 -6.71 23.11
N ILE A 443 57.75 -5.51 23.34
CA ILE A 443 56.95 -4.30 23.54
C ILE A 443 56.15 -3.94 22.28
N LYS A 444 56.78 -3.98 21.10
CA LYS A 444 56.10 -3.71 19.81
C LYS A 444 54.98 -4.71 19.53
N ALA A 445 55.23 -6.00 19.72
CA ALA A 445 54.20 -7.02 19.53
C ALA A 445 53.01 -6.84 20.49
N LYS A 446 53.26 -6.42 21.73
CA LYS A 446 52.20 -6.16 22.70
C LYS A 446 51.37 -4.91 22.39
N GLN A 447 52.00 -3.88 21.81
CA GLN A 447 51.29 -2.72 21.29
C GLN A 447 50.41 -3.11 20.10
N ALA A 448 50.97 -3.87 19.15
CA ALA A 448 50.23 -4.41 18.01
C ALA A 448 49.05 -5.33 18.42
N GLU A 449 49.20 -6.15 19.47
CA GLU A 449 48.10 -6.92 20.06
C GLU A 449 46.95 -6.01 20.50
N LYS A 450 47.26 -4.91 21.19
CA LYS A 450 46.26 -3.94 21.66
C LYS A 450 45.57 -3.22 20.50
N ASP A 451 46.33 -2.80 19.51
CA ASP A 451 45.81 -2.08 18.34
C ASP A 451 44.90 -2.99 17.50
N ALA A 452 45.29 -4.25 17.28
CA ALA A 452 44.44 -5.25 16.63
C ALA A 452 43.15 -5.53 17.43
N SER A 453 43.23 -5.60 18.76
CA SER A 453 42.06 -5.82 19.63
C SER A 453 41.09 -4.63 19.63
N ASN A 454 41.59 -3.40 19.59
CA ASN A 454 40.76 -2.20 19.48
C ASN A 454 40.08 -2.11 18.11
N ALA A 455 40.84 -2.34 17.04
CA ALA A 455 40.31 -2.36 15.68
C ALA A 455 39.22 -3.44 15.50
N LEU A 456 39.38 -4.61 16.13
CA LEU A 456 38.32 -5.64 16.16
C LEU A 456 37.02 -5.13 16.79
N LYS A 457 37.08 -4.43 17.92
CA LYS A 457 35.89 -3.91 18.60
C LYS A 457 35.14 -2.90 17.73
N GLU A 458 35.88 -1.99 17.10
CA GLU A 458 35.28 -1.00 16.19
C GLU A 458 34.74 -1.67 14.91
N ALA A 459 35.42 -2.70 14.37
CA ALA A 459 34.90 -3.47 13.23
C ALA A 459 33.59 -4.19 13.56
N GLN A 460 33.47 -4.77 14.77
CA GLN A 460 32.23 -5.41 15.24
C GLN A 460 31.11 -4.39 15.45
N LYS A 461 31.43 -3.21 16.00
CA LYS A 461 30.47 -2.12 16.15
C LYS A 461 29.96 -1.65 14.79
N ALA A 462 30.86 -1.39 13.83
CA ALA A 462 30.51 -0.99 12.47
C ALA A 462 29.71 -2.06 11.72
N GLN A 463 29.96 -3.35 11.98
CA GLN A 463 29.12 -4.45 11.48
C GLN A 463 27.68 -4.31 12.00
N ILE A 464 27.48 -4.08 13.30
CA ILE A 464 26.14 -3.90 13.88
C ILE A 464 25.47 -2.63 13.33
N GLU A 465 26.20 -1.52 13.18
CA GLU A 465 25.69 -0.29 12.53
C GLU A 465 25.21 -0.56 11.11
N THR A 466 25.95 -1.37 10.35
CA THR A 466 25.56 -1.78 8.99
C THR A 466 24.28 -2.59 8.99
N GLU A 467 24.12 -3.53 9.93
CA GLU A 467 22.90 -4.32 10.11
C GLU A 467 21.70 -3.46 10.50
N ILE A 468 21.86 -2.53 11.45
CA ILE A 468 20.82 -1.60 11.88
C ILE A 468 20.37 -0.73 10.70
N ALA A 469 21.31 -0.11 9.98
CA ALA A 469 21.00 0.74 8.84
C ALA A 469 20.27 -0.04 7.73
N ALA A 470 20.66 -1.29 7.48
CA ALA A 470 20.00 -2.15 6.50
C ALA A 470 18.57 -2.54 6.92
N GLU A 471 18.31 -2.73 8.22
CA GLU A 471 16.95 -2.95 8.74
C GLU A 471 16.09 -1.69 8.59
N VAL A 472 16.62 -0.49 8.86
CA VAL A 472 15.91 0.78 8.63
C VAL A 472 15.50 0.94 7.16
N VAL A 473 16.34 0.52 6.21
CA VAL A 473 16.01 0.48 4.77
C VAL A 473 14.80 -0.42 4.50
N LYS A 474 14.70 -1.59 5.16
CA LYS A 474 13.52 -2.49 5.04
C LYS A 474 12.24 -1.84 5.59
N ALA A 475 12.32 -1.13 6.71
CA ALA A 475 11.17 -0.42 7.27
C ALA A 475 10.68 0.70 6.34
N GLU A 476 11.59 1.46 5.73
CA GLU A 476 11.25 2.49 4.75
C GLU A 476 10.60 1.88 3.49
N LYS A 477 11.04 0.69 3.05
CA LYS A 477 10.39 -0.06 1.98
C LYS A 477 8.94 -0.42 2.34
N ALA A 478 8.71 -1.00 3.52
CA ALA A 478 7.38 -1.39 3.99
C ALA A 478 6.44 -0.17 4.09
N LYS A 479 6.93 0.96 4.59
CA LYS A 479 6.22 2.25 4.60
C LYS A 479 5.78 2.68 3.19
N LYS A 480 6.65 2.57 2.19
CA LYS A 480 6.34 2.93 0.79
C LYS A 480 5.30 1.99 0.18
N GLU A 481 5.45 0.67 0.39
CA GLU A 481 4.47 -0.33 -0.04
C GLU A 481 3.08 -0.04 0.57
N ALA A 482 3.01 0.21 1.88
CA ALA A 482 1.77 0.58 2.56
C ALA A 482 1.13 1.86 2.00
N SER A 483 1.93 2.87 1.67
CA SER A 483 1.42 4.11 1.06
C SER A 483 0.90 3.89 -0.36
N SER A 484 1.55 3.05 -1.16
CA SER A 484 1.09 2.69 -2.50
C SER A 484 -0.23 1.92 -2.44
N ASP A 485 -0.33 0.95 -1.53
CA ASP A 485 -1.55 0.15 -1.36
C ASP A 485 -2.72 0.99 -0.86
N ALA A 486 -2.49 1.96 0.04
CA ALA A 486 -3.52 2.92 0.45
C ALA A 486 -4.01 3.81 -0.70
N ALA A 487 -3.13 4.23 -1.61
CA ALA A 487 -3.54 5.02 -2.79
C ALA A 487 -4.44 4.21 -3.74
N VAL A 488 -4.09 2.95 -4.02
CA VAL A 488 -4.91 2.07 -4.85
C VAL A 488 -6.25 1.74 -4.18
N ALA A 489 -6.28 1.55 -2.85
CA ALA A 489 -7.52 1.35 -2.10
C ALA A 489 -8.47 2.56 -2.25
N ARG A 490 -7.92 3.78 -2.22
CA ARG A 490 -8.67 5.01 -2.46
C ARG A 490 -9.25 5.08 -3.88
N GLU A 491 -8.46 4.74 -4.89
CA GLU A 491 -8.96 4.68 -6.28
C GLU A 491 -10.07 3.64 -6.44
N ALA A 492 -9.94 2.48 -5.79
CA ALA A 492 -10.99 1.45 -5.79
C ALA A 492 -12.28 1.95 -5.13
N LYS A 493 -12.17 2.67 -4.00
CA LYS A 493 -13.31 3.35 -3.38
C LYS A 493 -13.98 4.34 -4.34
N GLU A 494 -13.22 5.23 -4.97
CA GLU A 494 -13.76 6.24 -5.90
C GLU A 494 -14.49 5.58 -7.09
N LYS A 495 -13.95 4.46 -7.61
CA LYS A 495 -14.63 3.63 -8.63
C LYS A 495 -15.93 3.04 -8.09
N ALA A 496 -15.91 2.44 -6.89
CA ALA A 496 -17.09 1.84 -6.28
C ALA A 496 -18.23 2.86 -6.07
N GLU A 497 -17.90 4.06 -5.57
CA GLU A 497 -18.85 5.17 -5.42
C GLU A 497 -19.44 5.62 -6.77
N SER A 498 -18.59 5.73 -7.80
CA SER A 498 -19.04 6.07 -9.15
C SER A 498 -20.04 5.05 -9.70
N GLU A 499 -19.75 3.76 -9.59
CA GLU A 499 -20.64 2.69 -10.07
C GLU A 499 -21.93 2.61 -9.24
N ALA A 500 -21.85 2.77 -7.91
CA ALA A 500 -23.03 2.80 -7.05
C ALA A 500 -23.97 3.99 -7.37
N ASN A 501 -23.42 5.13 -7.78
CA ASN A 501 -24.20 6.28 -8.24
C ASN A 501 -24.91 6.01 -9.59
N LYS A 502 -24.26 5.30 -10.52
CA LYS A 502 -24.91 4.88 -11.77
C LYS A 502 -26.11 3.95 -11.51
N ALA A 503 -26.03 3.12 -10.48
CA ALA A 503 -27.05 2.14 -10.11
C ALA A 503 -28.30 2.71 -9.39
N LYS A 504 -28.47 4.04 -9.29
CA LYS A 504 -29.67 4.76 -8.77
C LYS A 504 -30.42 4.02 -7.64
N SER A 505 -29.89 4.08 -6.42
CA SER A 505 -30.44 3.48 -5.18
C SER A 505 -30.39 1.95 -5.05
N ASN A 506 -29.64 1.24 -5.90
CA ASN A 506 -29.36 -0.19 -5.66
C ASN A 506 -28.61 -0.36 -4.33
N ALA A 507 -29.28 -0.98 -3.34
CA ALA A 507 -28.77 -1.13 -1.98
C ALA A 507 -27.47 -1.95 -1.92
N VAL A 508 -27.32 -2.98 -2.75
CA VAL A 508 -26.13 -3.85 -2.75
C VAL A 508 -24.92 -3.10 -3.32
N ALA A 509 -25.11 -2.32 -4.38
CA ALA A 509 -24.04 -1.48 -4.94
C ALA A 509 -23.59 -0.41 -3.93
N GLN A 510 -24.53 0.20 -3.20
CA GLN A 510 -24.23 1.17 -2.15
C GLN A 510 -23.53 0.53 -0.95
N GLU A 511 -23.92 -0.69 -0.55
CA GLU A 511 -23.23 -1.45 0.48
C GLU A 511 -21.80 -1.81 0.07
N ALA A 512 -21.60 -2.20 -1.19
CA ALA A 512 -20.26 -2.46 -1.74
C ALA A 512 -19.39 -1.19 -1.74
N ALA A 513 -19.92 -0.04 -2.15
CA ALA A 513 -19.21 1.24 -2.06
C ALA A 513 -18.84 1.60 -0.61
N LYS A 514 -19.74 1.38 0.35
CA LYS A 514 -19.45 1.58 1.78
C LYS A 514 -18.35 0.64 2.27
N ARG A 515 -18.37 -0.63 1.88
CA ARG A 515 -17.30 -1.59 2.19
C ARG A 515 -15.96 -1.14 1.61
N ALA A 516 -15.92 -0.63 0.37
CA ALA A 516 -14.72 -0.06 -0.21
C ALA A 516 -14.20 1.14 0.59
N GLN A 517 -15.10 2.02 1.06
CA GLN A 517 -14.76 3.15 1.92
C GLN A 517 -14.18 2.71 3.28
N GLU A 518 -14.77 1.71 3.94
CA GLU A 518 -14.24 1.15 5.19
C GLU A 518 -12.84 0.57 4.99
N GLN A 519 -12.58 -0.08 3.84
CA GLN A 519 -11.27 -0.62 3.53
C GLN A 519 -10.24 0.48 3.15
N ASP A 520 -10.63 1.56 2.50
CA ASP A 520 -9.78 2.75 2.29
C ASP A 520 -9.31 3.34 3.62
N VAL A 521 -10.21 3.48 4.60
CA VAL A 521 -9.86 3.94 5.96
C VAL A 521 -8.92 2.94 6.65
N ALA A 522 -9.16 1.63 6.52
CA ALA A 522 -8.29 0.60 7.07
C ALA A 522 -6.89 0.64 6.43
N ALA A 523 -6.79 0.79 5.11
CA ALA A 523 -5.52 0.92 4.39
C ALA A 523 -4.77 2.20 4.79
N SER A 524 -5.48 3.33 4.92
CA SER A 524 -4.92 4.60 5.39
C SER A 524 -4.41 4.53 6.83
N THR A 525 -5.12 3.82 7.71
CA THR A 525 -4.69 3.58 9.11
C THR A 525 -3.43 2.71 9.13
N ALA A 526 -3.42 1.64 8.35
CA ALA A 526 -2.26 0.75 8.22
C ALA A 526 -1.03 1.48 7.65
N LYS A 527 -1.23 2.39 6.68
CA LYS A 527 -0.19 3.31 6.20
C LYS A 527 0.38 4.16 7.35
N GLY A 528 -0.47 4.79 8.16
CA GLY A 528 -0.03 5.58 9.32
C GLY A 528 0.76 4.77 10.35
N ASN A 529 0.35 3.51 10.58
CA ASN A 529 1.08 2.58 11.45
C ASN A 529 2.45 2.21 10.87
N ALA A 530 2.54 1.94 9.56
CA ALA A 530 3.81 1.65 8.89
C ALA A 530 4.76 2.85 8.93
N GLU A 531 4.25 4.07 8.71
CA GLU A 531 5.01 5.31 8.83
C GLU A 531 5.54 5.52 10.26
N THR A 532 4.71 5.26 11.28
CA THR A 532 5.10 5.40 12.68
C THR A 532 6.17 4.37 13.04
N ALA A 533 5.97 3.10 12.71
CA ALA A 533 6.93 2.04 13.00
C ALA A 533 8.27 2.25 12.27
N ALA A 534 8.26 2.76 11.02
CA ALA A 534 9.47 3.11 10.31
C ALA A 534 10.24 4.27 10.96
N LYS A 535 9.52 5.31 11.45
CA LYS A 535 10.13 6.39 12.23
C LYS A 535 10.70 5.89 13.57
N GLU A 536 9.97 5.02 14.26
CA GLU A 536 10.46 4.42 15.51
C GLU A 536 11.72 3.57 15.29
N ALA A 537 11.79 2.83 14.18
CA ALA A 537 12.97 2.09 13.78
C ALA A 537 14.17 3.03 13.52
N GLU A 538 13.92 4.17 12.86
CA GLU A 538 14.92 5.20 12.60
C GLU A 538 15.41 5.85 13.90
N THR A 539 14.51 6.25 14.81
CA THR A 539 14.90 6.82 16.10
C THR A 539 15.65 5.84 16.99
N ALA A 540 15.26 4.56 16.98
CA ALA A 540 15.97 3.53 17.75
C ALA A 540 17.38 3.30 17.18
N ALA A 541 17.61 3.56 15.89
CA ALA A 541 18.93 3.46 15.28
C ALA A 541 19.88 4.59 15.69
N GLU A 542 19.38 5.69 16.25
CA GLU A 542 20.20 6.82 16.74
C GLU A 542 20.76 6.59 18.16
N ASP A 543 20.24 5.60 18.89
CA ASP A 543 20.72 5.22 20.22
C ASP A 543 22.11 4.54 20.17
N ASN A 544 22.72 4.29 21.34
CA ASN A 544 24.02 3.61 21.41
C ASN A 544 23.98 2.27 20.66
N VAL A 545 24.86 2.11 19.67
CA VAL A 545 24.93 0.93 18.81
C VAL A 545 25.28 -0.31 19.63
N SER A 546 24.31 -1.23 19.73
CA SER A 546 24.44 -2.48 20.47
C SER A 546 23.58 -3.58 19.84
N GLU A 547 23.79 -4.83 20.27
CA GLU A 547 22.91 -5.95 19.86
C GLU A 547 21.46 -5.75 20.34
N GLU A 548 21.25 -5.09 21.48
CA GLU A 548 19.91 -4.76 22.02
C GLU A 548 19.19 -3.71 21.14
N THR A 549 19.95 -2.76 20.62
CA THR A 549 19.44 -1.76 19.66
C THR A 549 19.01 -2.45 18.36
N LEU A 550 19.83 -3.38 17.85
CA LEU A 550 19.51 -4.14 16.64
C LEU A 550 18.24 -4.99 16.79
N THR A 551 18.03 -5.65 17.94
CA THR A 551 16.81 -6.42 18.18
C THR A 551 15.58 -5.52 18.26
N THR A 552 15.71 -4.35 18.90
CA THR A 552 14.65 -3.34 18.95
C THR A 552 14.28 -2.84 17.56
N VAL A 553 15.26 -2.46 16.75
CA VAL A 553 15.05 -2.02 15.37
C VAL A 553 14.34 -3.10 14.55
N LYS A 554 14.81 -4.36 14.61
CA LYS A 554 14.17 -5.50 13.92
C LYS A 554 12.69 -5.67 14.29
N GLN A 555 12.34 -5.52 15.57
CA GLN A 555 10.94 -5.57 16.01
C GLN A 555 10.11 -4.42 15.40
N LYS A 556 10.67 -3.21 15.31
CA LYS A 556 9.99 -2.07 14.66
C LYS A 556 9.85 -2.28 13.14
N VAL A 557 10.83 -2.87 12.48
CA VAL A 557 10.73 -3.26 11.06
C VAL A 557 9.61 -4.28 10.85
N GLU A 558 9.50 -5.28 11.72
CA GLU A 558 8.44 -6.29 11.66
C GLU A 558 7.05 -5.63 11.80
N ASN A 559 6.90 -4.67 12.72
CA ASN A 559 5.66 -3.89 12.85
C ASN A 559 5.33 -3.12 11.57
N ALA A 560 6.32 -2.48 10.93
CA ALA A 560 6.13 -1.79 9.66
C ALA A 560 5.71 -2.75 8.53
N SER A 561 6.33 -3.93 8.46
CA SER A 561 6.00 -4.98 7.49
C SER A 561 4.59 -5.55 7.69
N ASN A 562 4.19 -5.79 8.94
CA ASN A 562 2.83 -6.25 9.29
C ASN A 562 1.78 -5.20 8.92
N ALA A 563 2.08 -3.92 9.15
CA ALA A 563 1.23 -2.81 8.74
C ALA A 563 1.13 -2.70 7.21
N ALA A 564 2.22 -2.87 6.47
CA ALA A 564 2.19 -2.93 5.00
C ALA A 564 1.32 -4.09 4.47
N THR A 565 1.44 -5.27 5.09
CA THR A 565 0.59 -6.43 4.76
C THR A 565 -0.89 -6.16 5.04
N ALA A 566 -1.20 -5.46 6.14
CA ALA A 566 -2.56 -5.05 6.45
C ALA A 566 -3.12 -4.05 5.43
N ALA A 567 -2.31 -3.09 4.97
CA ALA A 567 -2.68 -2.16 3.90
C ALA A 567 -2.98 -2.90 2.59
N ASN A 568 -2.14 -3.88 2.22
CA ASN A 568 -2.34 -4.72 1.03
C ASN A 568 -3.67 -5.51 1.07
N LYS A 569 -3.97 -6.10 2.23
CA LYS A 569 -5.21 -6.84 2.45
C LYS A 569 -6.44 -5.93 2.33
N ALA A 570 -6.35 -4.72 2.89
CA ALA A 570 -7.41 -3.73 2.79
C ALA A 570 -7.60 -3.26 1.34
N ARG A 571 -6.51 -2.98 0.61
CA ARG A 571 -6.52 -2.67 -0.84
C ARG A 571 -7.26 -3.74 -1.64
N THR A 572 -6.88 -5.00 -1.47
CA THR A 572 -7.50 -6.13 -2.19
C THR A 572 -9.00 -6.21 -1.94
N LYS A 573 -9.44 -6.00 -0.69
CA LYS A 573 -10.86 -5.97 -0.34
C LYS A 573 -11.60 -4.76 -0.91
N ALA A 574 -10.95 -3.60 -0.99
CA ALA A 574 -11.52 -2.42 -1.64
C ALA A 574 -11.72 -2.65 -3.15
N GLU A 575 -10.75 -3.26 -3.82
CA GLU A 575 -10.83 -3.63 -5.25
C GLU A 575 -11.96 -4.64 -5.50
N ILE A 576 -12.10 -5.67 -4.66
CA ILE A 576 -13.20 -6.64 -4.73
C ILE A 576 -14.57 -5.94 -4.59
N ALA A 577 -14.70 -5.03 -3.63
CA ALA A 577 -15.93 -4.29 -3.42
C ALA A 577 -16.26 -3.35 -4.60
N ALA A 578 -15.23 -2.77 -5.25
CA ALA A 578 -15.42 -1.97 -6.45
C ALA A 578 -15.95 -2.79 -7.63
N GLU A 579 -15.42 -3.99 -7.86
CA GLU A 579 -15.91 -4.88 -8.93
C GLU A 579 -17.31 -5.41 -8.64
N GLU A 580 -17.66 -5.67 -7.37
CA GLU A 580 -19.04 -6.00 -7.00
C GLU A 580 -20.00 -4.83 -7.29
N ALA A 581 -19.64 -3.60 -6.93
CA ALA A 581 -20.44 -2.41 -7.22
C ALA A 581 -20.65 -2.24 -8.73
N LYS A 582 -19.61 -2.47 -9.54
CA LYS A 582 -19.66 -2.47 -11.01
C LYS A 582 -20.62 -3.53 -11.56
N ALA A 583 -20.56 -4.76 -11.06
CA ALA A 583 -21.45 -5.84 -11.47
C ALA A 583 -22.92 -5.51 -11.14
N GLN A 584 -23.18 -4.97 -9.95
CA GLN A 584 -24.53 -4.55 -9.53
C GLN A 584 -25.06 -3.36 -10.32
N ALA A 585 -24.20 -2.41 -10.71
CA ALA A 585 -24.58 -1.32 -11.61
C ALA A 585 -25.00 -1.83 -12.99
N ALA A 586 -24.25 -2.79 -13.55
CA ALA A 586 -24.60 -3.43 -14.81
C ALA A 586 -25.93 -4.18 -14.74
N LYS A 587 -26.19 -4.92 -13.65
CA LYS A 587 -27.49 -5.55 -13.38
C LYS A 587 -28.64 -4.54 -13.41
N THR A 588 -28.49 -3.38 -12.76
CA THR A 588 -29.51 -2.33 -12.76
C THR A 588 -29.74 -1.73 -14.15
N GLU A 589 -28.68 -1.50 -14.93
CA GLU A 589 -28.81 -1.03 -16.33
C GLU A 589 -29.53 -2.06 -17.22
N ALA A 590 -29.25 -3.35 -17.04
CA ALA A 590 -29.89 -4.42 -17.78
C ALA A 590 -31.39 -4.54 -17.46
N GLU A 591 -31.77 -4.49 -16.18
CA GLU A 591 -33.19 -4.51 -15.76
C GLU A 591 -33.95 -3.29 -16.30
N ALA A 592 -33.35 -2.09 -16.27
CA ALA A 592 -33.96 -0.90 -16.86
C ALA A 592 -34.20 -1.07 -18.37
N SER A 593 -33.24 -1.67 -19.08
CA SER A 593 -33.34 -1.95 -20.51
C SER A 593 -34.46 -2.95 -20.81
N LYS A 594 -34.59 -3.99 -19.98
CA LYS A 594 -35.69 -4.96 -20.04
C LYS A 594 -37.06 -4.31 -19.86
N VAL A 595 -37.22 -3.42 -18.87
CA VAL A 595 -38.50 -2.74 -18.61
C VAL A 595 -38.91 -1.90 -19.81
N ALA A 596 -37.98 -1.12 -20.37
CA ALA A 596 -38.23 -0.31 -21.55
C ALA A 596 -38.56 -1.16 -22.80
N ALA A 597 -37.87 -2.30 -22.98
CA ALA A 597 -38.15 -3.22 -24.10
C ALA A 597 -39.56 -3.83 -24.03
N ASN A 598 -40.00 -4.23 -22.83
CA ASN A 598 -41.35 -4.75 -22.61
C ASN A 598 -42.42 -3.68 -22.83
N ALA A 599 -42.19 -2.44 -22.38
CA ALA A 599 -43.10 -1.33 -22.68
C ALA A 599 -43.25 -1.10 -24.20
N ALA A 600 -42.13 -1.14 -24.95
CA ALA A 600 -42.17 -1.03 -26.41
C ALA A 600 -42.92 -2.19 -27.08
N LYS A 601 -42.74 -3.43 -26.59
CA LYS A 601 -43.52 -4.59 -27.03
C LYS A 601 -45.02 -4.37 -26.84
N ASP A 602 -45.45 -3.93 -25.65
CA ASP A 602 -46.86 -3.74 -25.34
C ASP A 602 -47.48 -2.64 -26.23
N GLU A 603 -46.75 -1.54 -26.47
CA GLU A 603 -47.16 -0.50 -27.42
C GLU A 603 -47.30 -1.02 -28.86
N ALA A 604 -46.39 -1.89 -29.30
CA ALA A 604 -46.43 -2.48 -30.64
C ALA A 604 -47.62 -3.43 -30.81
N GLN A 605 -47.88 -4.28 -29.80
CA GLN A 605 -49.01 -5.21 -29.79
C GLN A 605 -50.34 -4.47 -29.85
N LYS A 606 -50.49 -3.42 -29.03
CA LYS A 606 -51.69 -2.57 -29.05
C LYS A 606 -51.97 -1.99 -30.44
N ALA A 607 -50.95 -1.43 -31.10
CA ALA A 607 -51.10 -0.86 -32.44
C ALA A 607 -51.51 -1.91 -33.51
N ALA A 608 -50.98 -3.14 -33.39
CA ALA A 608 -51.34 -4.24 -34.29
C ALA A 608 -52.77 -4.73 -34.09
N GLU A 609 -53.22 -4.87 -32.83
CA GLU A 609 -54.57 -5.33 -32.48
C GLU A 609 -55.66 -4.33 -32.90
N GLU A 610 -55.45 -3.04 -32.65
CA GLU A 610 -56.41 -1.97 -33.02
C GLU A 610 -56.58 -1.86 -34.54
N SER A 611 -55.49 -1.93 -35.30
CA SER A 611 -55.53 -1.75 -36.76
C SER A 611 -55.92 -3.02 -37.53
N LYS A 612 -55.70 -4.21 -36.95
CA LYS A 612 -55.78 -5.52 -37.63
C LYS A 612 -54.86 -5.63 -38.86
N SER A 613 -53.75 -4.89 -38.88
CA SER A 613 -52.76 -4.90 -39.97
C SER A 613 -51.81 -6.08 -39.85
N ALA A 614 -51.60 -6.82 -40.95
CA ALA A 614 -50.66 -7.94 -40.98
C ALA A 614 -49.19 -7.47 -40.85
N GLU A 615 -48.86 -6.34 -41.47
CA GLU A 615 -47.55 -5.69 -41.37
C GLU A 615 -47.28 -5.16 -39.96
N ALA A 616 -48.28 -4.54 -39.31
CA ALA A 616 -48.15 -4.11 -37.92
C ALA A 616 -47.95 -5.30 -36.97
N LYS A 617 -48.64 -6.42 -37.22
CA LYS A 617 -48.44 -7.67 -36.46
C LYS A 617 -47.02 -8.20 -36.60
N LYS A 618 -46.46 -8.23 -37.81
CA LYS A 618 -45.05 -8.63 -38.03
C LYS A 618 -44.07 -7.77 -37.24
N ALA A 619 -44.28 -6.45 -37.22
CA ALA A 619 -43.45 -5.54 -36.43
C ALA A 619 -43.63 -5.75 -34.91
N ALA A 620 -44.85 -6.02 -34.44
CA ALA A 620 -45.11 -6.37 -33.04
C ALA A 620 -44.45 -7.70 -32.62
N ASP A 621 -44.40 -8.69 -33.52
CA ASP A 621 -43.68 -9.95 -33.29
C ASP A 621 -42.16 -9.72 -33.17
N LYS A 622 -41.58 -8.83 -34.00
CA LYS A 622 -40.17 -8.41 -33.85
C LYS A 622 -39.92 -7.73 -32.50
N ALA A 623 -40.80 -6.81 -32.09
CA ALA A 623 -40.68 -6.12 -30.80
C ALA A 623 -40.73 -7.13 -29.64
N SER A 624 -41.61 -8.14 -29.74
CA SER A 624 -41.72 -9.23 -28.76
C SER A 624 -40.45 -10.07 -28.67
N ALA A 625 -39.85 -10.44 -29.81
CA ALA A 625 -38.61 -11.21 -29.84
C ALA A 625 -37.43 -10.41 -29.24
N ALA A 626 -37.37 -9.11 -29.54
CA ALA A 626 -36.37 -8.21 -28.97
C ALA A 626 -36.55 -8.04 -27.45
N ALA A 627 -37.79 -7.86 -26.97
CA ALA A 627 -38.08 -7.79 -25.54
C ALA A 627 -37.68 -9.08 -24.80
N LYS A 628 -37.98 -10.25 -25.35
CA LYS A 628 -37.54 -11.55 -24.80
C LYS A 628 -36.01 -11.65 -24.72
N THR A 629 -35.30 -11.15 -25.73
CA THR A 629 -33.83 -11.11 -25.71
C THR A 629 -33.32 -10.18 -24.59
N ALA A 630 -33.96 -9.02 -24.41
CA ALA A 630 -33.61 -8.11 -23.31
C ALA A 630 -33.84 -8.77 -21.94
N ASP A 631 -34.92 -9.55 -21.78
CA ASP A 631 -35.21 -10.32 -20.56
C ASP A 631 -34.13 -11.36 -20.24
N GLU A 632 -33.76 -12.18 -21.22
CA GLU A 632 -32.73 -13.23 -21.07
C GLU A 632 -31.37 -12.64 -20.69
N LYS A 633 -31.00 -11.51 -21.29
CA LYS A 633 -29.74 -10.82 -21.00
C LYS A 633 -29.76 -10.10 -19.65
N ALA A 634 -30.88 -9.50 -19.26
CA ALA A 634 -31.05 -8.96 -17.91
C ALA A 634 -30.94 -10.06 -16.83
N ALA A 635 -31.54 -11.23 -17.06
CA ALA A 635 -31.41 -12.38 -16.16
C ALA A 635 -29.96 -12.88 -16.06
N SER A 636 -29.22 -12.92 -17.17
CA SER A 636 -27.81 -13.30 -17.21
C SER A 636 -26.92 -12.30 -16.47
N ALA A 637 -27.13 -10.99 -16.67
CA ALA A 637 -26.44 -9.93 -15.92
C ALA A 637 -26.72 -10.02 -14.41
N LYS A 638 -27.98 -10.29 -14.04
CA LYS A 638 -28.37 -10.51 -12.64
C LYS A 638 -27.63 -11.68 -12.02
N LYS A 639 -27.55 -12.81 -12.72
CA LYS A 639 -26.84 -14.00 -12.23
C LYS A 639 -25.37 -13.69 -11.94
N GLU A 640 -24.65 -13.10 -12.90
CA GLU A 640 -23.22 -12.76 -12.72
C GLU A 640 -23.01 -11.75 -11.57
N ALA A 641 -23.93 -10.79 -11.41
CA ALA A 641 -23.88 -9.83 -10.31
C ALA A 641 -24.18 -10.47 -8.94
N ASP A 642 -25.15 -11.39 -8.85
CA ASP A 642 -25.46 -12.11 -7.61
C ASP A 642 -24.33 -13.11 -7.24
N ASP A 643 -23.71 -13.72 -8.25
CA ASP A 643 -22.50 -14.55 -8.11
C ASP A 643 -21.30 -13.72 -7.63
N ALA A 644 -21.16 -12.46 -8.08
CA ALA A 644 -20.16 -11.52 -7.61
C ALA A 644 -20.43 -11.11 -6.15
N THR A 645 -21.67 -10.80 -5.79
CA THR A 645 -22.05 -10.50 -4.40
C THR A 645 -21.73 -11.66 -3.45
N THR A 646 -22.02 -12.90 -3.86
CA THR A 646 -21.75 -14.08 -3.04
C THR A 646 -20.24 -14.31 -2.88
N GLU A 647 -19.48 -14.21 -3.98
CA GLU A 647 -18.03 -14.42 -3.94
C GLU A 647 -17.30 -13.31 -3.19
N SER A 648 -17.74 -12.05 -3.28
CA SER A 648 -17.13 -10.91 -2.57
C SER A 648 -17.05 -11.10 -1.04
N LYS A 649 -17.97 -11.91 -0.48
CA LYS A 649 -18.05 -12.22 0.95
C LYS A 649 -17.16 -13.40 1.35
N SER A 650 -16.61 -14.13 0.37
CA SER A 650 -15.70 -15.26 0.61
C SER A 650 -14.31 -14.78 1.00
N THR A 651 -13.64 -15.54 1.86
CA THR A 651 -12.23 -15.31 2.24
C THR A 651 -11.24 -15.70 1.14
N THR A 652 -11.69 -16.44 0.11
CA THR A 652 -10.87 -16.89 -1.03
C THR A 652 -11.04 -16.04 -2.29
N ALA A 653 -11.85 -14.99 -2.22
CA ALA A 653 -12.11 -14.11 -3.36
C ALA A 653 -10.84 -13.42 -3.84
N THR A 654 -10.71 -13.27 -5.16
CA THR A 654 -9.59 -12.56 -5.78
C THR A 654 -10.10 -11.43 -6.66
N VAL A 655 -9.29 -10.40 -6.86
CA VAL A 655 -9.64 -9.27 -7.75
C VAL A 655 -9.90 -9.78 -9.18
N GLU A 656 -9.10 -10.72 -9.68
CA GLU A 656 -9.26 -11.27 -11.02
C GLU A 656 -10.59 -12.03 -11.22
N THR A 657 -11.02 -12.83 -10.24
CA THR A 657 -12.30 -13.57 -10.36
C THR A 657 -13.49 -12.60 -10.31
N MET A 658 -13.43 -11.59 -9.45
CA MET A 658 -14.45 -10.55 -9.35
C MET A 658 -14.54 -9.69 -10.60
N GLN A 659 -13.40 -9.27 -11.15
CA GLN A 659 -13.34 -8.47 -12.37
C GLN A 659 -13.98 -9.22 -13.57
N LYS A 660 -13.69 -10.52 -13.73
CA LYS A 660 -14.30 -11.35 -14.78
C LYS A 660 -15.82 -11.40 -14.68
N LYS A 661 -16.38 -11.52 -13.47
CA LYS A 661 -17.85 -11.52 -13.26
C LYS A 661 -18.45 -10.14 -13.56
N ALA A 662 -17.81 -9.08 -13.08
CA ALA A 662 -18.25 -7.72 -13.33
C ALA A 662 -18.24 -7.38 -14.83
N ASP A 663 -17.19 -7.77 -15.55
CA ASP A 663 -17.09 -7.56 -17.00
C ASP A 663 -18.18 -8.33 -17.76
N LYS A 664 -18.45 -9.59 -17.41
CA LYS A 664 -19.57 -10.36 -17.99
C LYS A 664 -20.93 -9.71 -17.73
N ALA A 665 -21.17 -9.24 -16.50
CA ALA A 665 -22.40 -8.53 -16.19
C ALA A 665 -22.58 -7.27 -17.06
N VAL A 666 -21.49 -6.53 -17.28
CA VAL A 666 -21.46 -5.36 -18.18
C VAL A 666 -21.71 -5.76 -19.64
N GLU A 667 -21.15 -6.86 -20.12
CA GLU A 667 -21.43 -7.36 -21.48
C GLU A 667 -22.91 -7.71 -21.66
N HIS A 668 -23.50 -8.45 -20.72
CA HIS A 668 -24.92 -8.77 -20.75
C HIS A 668 -25.82 -7.53 -20.65
N ALA A 669 -25.44 -6.53 -19.85
CA ALA A 669 -26.17 -5.27 -19.78
C ALA A 669 -26.15 -4.51 -21.13
N LYS A 670 -25.01 -4.51 -21.83
CA LYS A 670 -24.91 -3.93 -23.18
C LYS A 670 -25.79 -4.67 -24.18
N GLU A 671 -25.84 -6.01 -24.12
CA GLU A 671 -26.70 -6.82 -24.98
C GLU A 671 -28.19 -6.55 -24.71
N ALA A 672 -28.59 -6.42 -23.43
CA ALA A 672 -29.96 -6.07 -23.06
C ALA A 672 -30.37 -4.69 -23.62
N LYS A 673 -29.45 -3.71 -23.57
CA LYS A 673 -29.67 -2.38 -24.13
C LYS A 673 -29.81 -2.37 -25.66
N LYS A 674 -29.05 -3.20 -26.37
CA LYS A 674 -29.25 -3.37 -27.82
C LYS A 674 -30.64 -3.90 -28.12
N ALA A 675 -31.06 -4.93 -27.39
CA ALA A 675 -32.36 -5.55 -27.55
C ALA A 675 -33.50 -4.57 -27.24
N GLN A 676 -33.34 -3.72 -26.21
CA GLN A 676 -34.25 -2.60 -25.93
C GLN A 676 -34.41 -1.68 -27.15
N THR A 677 -33.31 -1.20 -27.75
CA THR A 677 -33.40 -0.30 -28.91
C THR A 677 -34.07 -0.97 -30.11
N LYS A 678 -33.81 -2.26 -30.35
CA LYS A 678 -34.52 -3.01 -31.41
C LYS A 678 -36.03 -3.10 -31.13
N ALA A 679 -36.44 -3.31 -29.88
CA ALA A 679 -37.85 -3.32 -29.51
C ALA A 679 -38.53 -1.96 -29.73
N GLU A 680 -37.88 -0.86 -29.33
CA GLU A 680 -38.36 0.51 -29.55
C GLU A 680 -38.53 0.83 -31.05
N LEU A 681 -37.56 0.47 -31.88
CA LEU A 681 -37.63 0.66 -33.33
C LEU A 681 -38.79 -0.14 -33.96
N ALA A 682 -38.95 -1.41 -33.56
CA ALA A 682 -40.04 -2.26 -34.04
C ALA A 682 -41.42 -1.75 -33.59
N ALA A 683 -41.53 -1.16 -32.39
CA ALA A 683 -42.76 -0.53 -31.93
C ALA A 683 -43.15 0.68 -32.77
N GLU A 684 -42.18 1.52 -33.16
CA GLU A 684 -42.43 2.64 -34.06
C GLU A 684 -42.79 2.17 -35.49
N GLU A 685 -42.18 1.09 -35.98
CA GLU A 685 -42.58 0.44 -37.25
C GLU A 685 -44.04 -0.05 -37.19
N ALA A 686 -44.44 -0.72 -36.10
CA ALA A 686 -45.80 -1.22 -35.90
C ALA A 686 -46.85 -0.08 -35.90
N LYS A 687 -46.57 1.02 -35.19
CA LYS A 687 -47.44 2.21 -35.15
C LYS A 687 -47.59 2.85 -36.54
N ALA A 688 -46.52 2.93 -37.32
CA ALA A 688 -46.56 3.50 -38.66
C ALA A 688 -47.37 2.63 -39.65
N GLU A 689 -47.18 1.29 -39.60
CA GLU A 689 -47.93 0.36 -40.43
C GLU A 689 -49.42 0.27 -40.03
N ALA A 690 -49.73 0.40 -38.74
CA ALA A 690 -51.10 0.53 -38.25
C ALA A 690 -51.78 1.79 -38.82
N ALA A 691 -51.11 2.94 -38.75
CA ALA A 691 -51.61 4.20 -39.31
C ALA A 691 -51.86 4.12 -40.82
N LYS A 692 -50.97 3.47 -41.56
CA LYS A 692 -51.11 3.23 -43.00
C LYS A 692 -52.36 2.40 -43.33
N GLU A 693 -52.64 1.35 -42.57
CA GLU A 693 -53.83 0.51 -42.78
C GLU A 693 -55.13 1.24 -42.42
N GLU A 694 -55.14 1.99 -41.32
CA GLU A 694 -56.31 2.83 -40.95
C GLU A 694 -56.64 3.87 -42.02
N ALA A 695 -55.62 4.54 -42.56
CA ALA A 695 -55.80 5.55 -43.59
C ALA A 695 -56.34 4.93 -44.90
N LYS A 696 -55.89 3.71 -45.24
CA LYS A 696 -56.41 2.94 -46.39
C LYS A 696 -57.89 2.57 -46.21
N LYS A 697 -58.27 2.06 -45.03
CA LYS A 697 -59.68 1.77 -44.70
C LYS A 697 -60.56 3.02 -44.79
N ALA A 698 -60.05 4.16 -44.31
CA ALA A 698 -60.75 5.44 -44.42
C ALA A 698 -60.93 5.87 -45.90
N GLN A 699 -59.91 5.71 -46.72
CA GLN A 699 -60.00 5.97 -48.16
C GLN A 699 -61.05 5.09 -48.85
N GLU A 700 -61.07 3.78 -48.58
CA GLU A 700 -62.01 2.82 -49.17
C GLU A 700 -63.46 3.16 -48.80
N ALA A 701 -63.72 3.46 -47.53
CA ALA A 701 -65.05 3.87 -47.07
C ALA A 701 -65.49 5.23 -47.66
N ALA A 702 -64.59 6.19 -47.81
CA ALA A 702 -64.89 7.45 -48.49
C ALA A 702 -65.22 7.24 -49.99
N ASP A 703 -64.52 6.31 -50.68
CA ASP A 703 -64.76 6.00 -52.10
C ASP A 703 -66.14 5.35 -52.29
N ALA A 704 -66.52 4.47 -51.37
CA ALA A 704 -67.86 3.87 -51.33
C ALA A 704 -68.95 4.94 -51.12
N ALA A 705 -68.79 5.82 -50.12
CA ALA A 705 -69.76 6.88 -49.84
C ALA A 705 -69.94 7.83 -51.04
N LYS A 706 -68.85 8.15 -51.74
CA LYS A 706 -68.92 8.95 -52.97
C LYS A 706 -69.67 8.24 -54.09
N LYS A 707 -69.35 6.97 -54.36
CA LYS A 707 -70.02 6.19 -55.42
C LYS A 707 -71.53 6.14 -55.18
N GLU A 708 -71.95 5.91 -53.94
CA GLU A 708 -73.35 5.91 -53.57
C GLU A 708 -74.01 7.28 -53.79
N ALA A 709 -73.34 8.38 -53.40
CA ALA A 709 -73.83 9.74 -53.63
C ALA A 709 -73.99 10.07 -55.13
N GLU A 710 -73.02 9.68 -55.97
CA GLU A 710 -73.08 9.89 -57.43
C GLU A 710 -74.22 9.09 -58.07
N GLU A 711 -74.44 7.84 -57.67
CA GLU A 711 -75.54 7.02 -58.20
C GLU A 711 -76.92 7.56 -57.79
N ILE A 712 -77.07 8.00 -56.53
CA ILE A 712 -78.29 8.66 -56.05
C ILE A 712 -78.58 9.91 -56.88
N ALA A 713 -77.56 10.74 -57.11
CA ALA A 713 -77.72 11.99 -57.87
C ALA A 713 -78.10 11.75 -59.34
N LYS A 714 -77.50 10.76 -60.00
CA LYS A 714 -77.85 10.39 -61.39
C LYS A 714 -79.30 9.90 -61.51
N LYS A 715 -79.76 9.07 -60.57
CA LYS A 715 -81.10 8.47 -60.60
C LYS A 715 -82.21 9.50 -60.36
N GLU A 716 -82.02 10.40 -59.42
CA GLU A 716 -83.09 11.29 -58.90
C GLU A 716 -83.01 12.74 -59.41
N LYS A 717 -81.95 13.11 -60.15
CA LYS A 717 -81.71 14.46 -60.73
C LYS A 717 -81.71 15.59 -59.69
N VAL A 718 -81.15 15.35 -58.50
CA VAL A 718 -80.93 16.32 -57.42
C VAL A 718 -79.67 17.18 -57.64
N ASP A 719 -79.52 18.23 -56.85
CA ASP A 719 -78.48 19.27 -56.95
C ASP A 719 -77.04 18.71 -56.77
N ALA A 720 -76.08 19.37 -57.43
CA ALA A 720 -74.70 18.87 -57.56
C ALA A 720 -73.79 19.19 -56.36
N LYS A 721 -74.25 20.03 -55.42
CA LYS A 721 -73.40 20.64 -54.40
C LYS A 721 -72.94 19.66 -53.31
N ALA A 722 -73.83 18.86 -52.75
CA ALA A 722 -73.47 17.89 -51.71
C ALA A 722 -72.64 16.71 -52.29
N VAL A 723 -72.85 16.35 -53.56
CA VAL A 723 -71.99 15.39 -54.30
C VAL A 723 -70.57 15.94 -54.51
N ALA A 724 -70.44 17.24 -54.80
CA ALA A 724 -69.13 17.88 -54.91
C ALA A 724 -68.39 17.89 -53.56
N GLU A 725 -69.09 18.08 -52.45
CA GLU A 725 -68.52 18.02 -51.10
C GLU A 725 -68.09 16.60 -50.72
N ALA A 726 -68.89 15.57 -51.03
CA ALA A 726 -68.49 14.17 -50.88
C ALA A 726 -67.25 13.81 -51.74
N THR A 727 -67.16 14.38 -52.94
CA THR A 727 -65.99 14.21 -53.83
C THR A 727 -64.74 14.86 -53.27
N SER A 728 -64.85 16.09 -52.77
CA SER A 728 -63.73 16.81 -52.14
C SER A 728 -63.24 16.11 -50.87
N ALA A 729 -64.16 15.56 -50.08
CA ALA A 729 -63.81 14.77 -48.90
C ALA A 729 -63.06 13.49 -49.29
N LEU A 730 -63.47 12.81 -50.37
CA LEU A 730 -62.74 11.65 -50.90
C LEU A 730 -61.33 12.01 -51.39
N ASP A 731 -61.18 13.10 -52.16
CA ASP A 731 -59.87 13.51 -52.67
C ASP A 731 -58.90 13.86 -51.52
N THR A 732 -59.44 14.44 -50.44
CA THR A 732 -58.71 14.67 -49.20
C THR A 732 -58.32 13.35 -48.53
N ALA A 733 -59.26 12.41 -48.36
CA ALA A 733 -59.01 11.09 -47.79
C ALA A 733 -57.95 10.31 -48.59
N LYS A 734 -58.01 10.34 -49.93
CA LYS A 734 -57.02 9.74 -50.83
C LYS A 734 -55.63 10.35 -50.66
N THR A 735 -55.56 11.68 -50.62
CA THR A 735 -54.30 12.40 -50.44
C THR A 735 -53.67 12.07 -49.10
N LYS A 736 -54.46 12.10 -48.03
CA LYS A 736 -54.00 11.79 -46.66
C LYS A 736 -53.64 10.32 -46.46
N ALA A 737 -54.37 9.39 -47.07
CA ALA A 737 -54.00 7.98 -47.09
C ALA A 737 -52.67 7.74 -47.83
N LYS A 738 -52.43 8.47 -48.92
CA LYS A 738 -51.13 8.44 -49.61
C LYS A 738 -50.01 9.03 -48.74
N GLU A 739 -50.23 10.17 -48.09
CA GLU A 739 -49.26 10.78 -47.16
C GLU A 739 -48.91 9.81 -46.00
N ALA A 740 -49.92 9.17 -45.40
CA ALA A 740 -49.70 8.18 -44.35
C ALA A 740 -48.89 6.98 -44.84
N LYS A 741 -49.20 6.47 -46.04
CA LYS A 741 -48.47 5.37 -46.68
C LYS A 741 -47.02 5.71 -46.98
N ASP A 742 -46.76 6.87 -47.56
CA ASP A 742 -45.41 7.30 -47.93
C ASP A 742 -44.54 7.47 -46.68
N LYS A 743 -45.08 8.12 -45.63
CA LYS A 743 -44.39 8.29 -44.35
C LYS A 743 -44.12 6.97 -43.63
N ALA A 744 -45.09 6.04 -43.61
CA ALA A 744 -44.89 4.71 -43.05
C ALA A 744 -43.81 3.91 -43.80
N GLY A 745 -43.78 4.02 -45.13
CA GLY A 745 -42.72 3.43 -45.95
C GLY A 745 -41.33 4.00 -45.66
N ASP A 746 -41.23 5.28 -45.31
CA ASP A 746 -39.97 5.90 -44.90
C ASP A 746 -39.54 5.50 -43.49
N VAL A 747 -40.49 5.34 -42.56
CA VAL A 747 -40.24 4.77 -41.22
C VAL A 747 -39.62 3.39 -41.35
N SER A 748 -40.22 2.47 -42.13
CA SER A 748 -39.68 1.11 -42.29
C SER A 748 -38.26 1.08 -42.85
N LYS A 749 -37.93 1.94 -43.84
CA LYS A 749 -36.56 2.04 -44.38
C LYS A 749 -35.55 2.57 -43.36
N GLU A 750 -35.94 3.53 -42.53
CA GLU A 750 -35.04 4.06 -41.51
C GLU A 750 -34.89 3.12 -40.32
N VAL A 751 -35.94 2.40 -39.94
CA VAL A 751 -35.86 1.30 -38.97
C VAL A 751 -34.87 0.24 -39.45
N GLU A 752 -34.95 -0.23 -40.69
CA GLU A 752 -34.01 -1.24 -41.23
C GLU A 752 -32.54 -0.75 -41.18
N LYS A 753 -32.31 0.54 -41.43
CA LYS A 753 -30.97 1.15 -41.31
C LYS A 753 -30.52 1.21 -39.85
N ALA A 754 -31.39 1.70 -38.97
CA ALA A 754 -31.10 1.84 -37.55
C ALA A 754 -30.82 0.48 -36.89
N GLU A 755 -31.58 -0.57 -37.23
CA GLU A 755 -31.36 -1.93 -36.73
C GLU A 755 -29.96 -2.47 -37.10
N LYS A 756 -29.50 -2.24 -38.34
CA LYS A 756 -28.15 -2.64 -38.79
C LYS A 756 -27.05 -1.90 -38.04
N GLU A 757 -27.27 -0.65 -37.68
CA GLU A 757 -26.32 0.13 -36.87
C GLU A 757 -26.34 -0.33 -35.40
N VAL A 758 -27.50 -0.67 -34.83
CA VAL A 758 -27.62 -1.24 -33.47
C VAL A 758 -26.83 -2.54 -33.32
N GLU A 759 -26.79 -3.39 -34.36
CA GLU A 759 -26.00 -4.63 -34.36
C GLU A 759 -24.50 -4.33 -34.15
N LYS A 760 -23.98 -3.26 -34.79
CA LYS A 760 -22.57 -2.88 -34.81
C LYS A 760 -22.08 -2.20 -33.54
N VAL A 761 -22.97 -1.63 -32.72
CA VAL A 761 -22.56 -0.88 -31.52
C VAL A 761 -22.07 -1.80 -30.43
N VAL A 762 -20.76 -2.02 -30.35
CA VAL A 762 -20.13 -2.55 -29.14
C VAL A 762 -19.19 -1.47 -28.60
N GLY A 763 -19.68 -0.68 -27.65
CA GLY A 763 -18.83 0.10 -26.75
C GLY A 763 -18.38 1.49 -27.18
N ASP A 764 -18.86 2.04 -28.31
CA ASP A 764 -18.55 3.42 -28.73
C ASP A 764 -19.70 4.38 -28.37
N ASP A 765 -19.45 5.34 -27.48
CA ASP A 765 -20.45 6.31 -27.02
C ASP A 765 -20.85 7.30 -28.14
N ALA A 766 -19.99 7.51 -29.16
CA ALA A 766 -20.34 8.33 -30.32
C ALA A 766 -21.47 7.67 -31.14
N GLN A 767 -21.36 6.36 -31.38
CA GLN A 767 -22.36 5.60 -32.13
C GLN A 767 -23.69 5.44 -31.36
N LYS A 768 -23.65 5.43 -30.02
CA LYS A 768 -24.89 5.50 -29.20
C LYS A 768 -25.68 6.79 -29.42
N SER A 769 -24.99 7.92 -29.58
CA SER A 769 -25.65 9.22 -29.81
C SER A 769 -26.33 9.29 -31.18
N GLU A 770 -25.71 8.68 -32.19
CA GLU A 770 -26.25 8.58 -33.55
C GLU A 770 -27.51 7.71 -33.58
N ILE A 771 -27.49 6.55 -32.91
CA ILE A 771 -28.67 5.69 -32.78
C ILE A 771 -29.80 6.38 -32.03
N THR A 772 -29.50 7.05 -30.91
CA THR A 772 -30.52 7.77 -30.14
C THR A 772 -31.17 8.87 -30.98
N THR A 773 -30.37 9.60 -31.77
CA THR A 773 -30.86 10.62 -32.70
C THR A 773 -31.72 9.99 -33.80
N ALA A 774 -31.29 8.86 -34.37
CA ALA A 774 -32.04 8.13 -35.39
C ALA A 774 -33.41 7.65 -34.85
N VAL A 775 -33.45 7.04 -33.66
CA VAL A 775 -34.70 6.62 -33.00
C VAL A 775 -35.65 7.82 -32.80
N SER A 776 -35.13 8.97 -32.37
CA SER A 776 -35.93 10.18 -32.21
C SER A 776 -36.48 10.71 -33.54
N GLY A 777 -35.70 10.63 -34.62
CA GLY A 777 -36.13 11.00 -35.97
C GLY A 777 -37.22 10.08 -36.50
N ILE A 778 -37.09 8.77 -36.27
CA ILE A 778 -38.09 7.77 -36.61
C ILE A 778 -39.40 8.04 -35.86
N LYS A 779 -39.35 8.29 -34.55
CA LYS A 779 -40.53 8.64 -33.74
C LYS A 779 -41.26 9.89 -34.25
N GLY A 780 -40.51 10.88 -34.71
CA GLY A 780 -41.07 12.07 -35.38
C GLY A 780 -41.87 11.72 -36.63
N LYS A 781 -41.28 10.92 -37.53
CA LYS A 781 -41.94 10.47 -38.77
C LYS A 781 -43.15 9.56 -38.52
N THR A 782 -43.07 8.68 -37.52
CA THR A 782 -44.22 7.86 -37.09
C THR A 782 -45.38 8.73 -36.65
N SER A 783 -45.11 9.77 -35.85
CA SER A 783 -46.13 10.72 -35.40
C SER A 783 -46.79 11.44 -36.57
N GLU A 784 -46.02 11.80 -37.59
CA GLU A 784 -46.55 12.40 -38.82
C GLU A 784 -47.40 11.43 -39.66
N ALA A 785 -47.08 10.13 -39.68
CA ALA A 785 -47.87 9.11 -40.35
C ALA A 785 -49.21 8.89 -39.62
N VAL A 786 -49.18 8.79 -38.29
CA VAL A 786 -50.37 8.68 -37.44
C VAL A 786 -51.29 9.89 -37.63
N GLN A 787 -50.74 11.11 -37.71
CA GLN A 787 -51.56 12.30 -37.95
C GLN A 787 -52.22 12.29 -39.33
N ALA A 788 -51.49 11.87 -40.38
CA ALA A 788 -52.08 11.74 -41.71
C ALA A 788 -53.22 10.70 -41.75
N ALA A 789 -53.12 9.61 -40.98
CA ALA A 789 -54.20 8.64 -40.84
C ALA A 789 -55.43 9.22 -40.14
N LYS A 790 -55.25 9.99 -39.06
CA LYS A 790 -56.34 10.72 -38.40
C LYS A 790 -57.04 11.70 -39.34
N ASP A 791 -56.27 12.45 -40.13
CA ASP A 791 -56.83 13.38 -41.13
C ASP A 791 -57.64 12.62 -42.21
N ALA A 792 -57.16 11.45 -42.65
CA ALA A 792 -57.90 10.59 -43.59
C ALA A 792 -59.22 10.08 -42.99
N LYS A 793 -59.22 9.67 -41.71
CA LYS A 793 -60.42 9.26 -40.97
C LYS A 793 -61.45 10.40 -40.87
N LYS A 794 -61.00 11.61 -40.55
CA LYS A 794 -61.86 12.80 -40.53
C LYS A 794 -62.49 13.08 -41.90
N ALA A 795 -61.70 12.95 -42.98
CA ALA A 795 -62.20 13.12 -44.35
C ALA A 795 -63.22 12.03 -44.74
N LYS A 796 -63.02 10.78 -44.30
CA LYS A 796 -63.99 9.68 -44.44
C LYS A 796 -65.32 9.99 -43.76
N ASP A 797 -65.27 10.48 -42.53
CA ASP A 797 -66.48 10.87 -41.79
C ASP A 797 -67.19 12.07 -42.44
N LEU A 798 -66.46 13.03 -43.02
CA LEU A 798 -67.07 14.12 -43.80
C LEU A 798 -67.78 13.62 -45.06
N ALA A 799 -67.21 12.63 -45.76
CA ALA A 799 -67.85 12.02 -46.94
C ALA A 799 -69.16 11.30 -46.56
N GLU A 800 -69.19 10.64 -45.40
CA GLU A 800 -70.38 9.98 -44.85
C GLU A 800 -71.49 10.97 -44.48
N ILE A 801 -71.14 12.12 -43.87
CA ILE A 801 -72.12 13.19 -43.60
C ILE A 801 -72.68 13.73 -44.94
N ALA A 802 -71.81 14.02 -45.91
CA ALA A 802 -72.22 14.56 -47.20
C ALA A 802 -73.17 13.60 -47.96
N LEU A 803 -72.92 12.29 -47.94
CA LEU A 803 -73.82 11.28 -48.51
C LEU A 803 -75.22 11.34 -47.87
N ASN A 804 -75.30 11.45 -46.54
CA ASN A 804 -76.59 11.52 -45.85
C ASN A 804 -77.34 12.83 -46.14
N VAL A 805 -76.62 13.95 -46.30
CA VAL A 805 -77.21 15.21 -46.77
C VAL A 805 -77.77 15.06 -48.20
N VAL A 806 -77.08 14.36 -49.11
CA VAL A 806 -77.61 14.05 -50.46
C VAL A 806 -78.91 13.23 -50.37
N LYS A 807 -78.96 12.22 -49.49
CA LYS A 807 -80.18 11.42 -49.25
C LYS A 807 -81.34 12.28 -48.73
N ALA A 808 -81.07 13.18 -47.80
CA ALA A 808 -82.05 14.13 -47.26
C ALA A 808 -82.54 15.12 -48.33
N GLU A 809 -81.66 15.58 -49.23
CA GLU A 809 -82.02 16.45 -50.35
C GLU A 809 -82.98 15.76 -51.32
N VAL A 810 -82.70 14.49 -51.66
CA VAL A 810 -83.61 13.68 -52.49
C VAL A 810 -84.99 13.55 -51.84
N ALA A 811 -85.03 13.20 -50.55
CA ALA A 811 -86.30 13.07 -49.83
C ALA A 811 -87.08 14.39 -49.81
N ASN A 812 -86.40 15.52 -49.62
CA ASN A 812 -87.02 16.84 -49.65
C ASN A 812 -87.54 17.22 -51.05
N ASP A 813 -86.83 16.89 -52.13
CA ASP A 813 -87.30 17.15 -53.49
C ASP A 813 -88.49 16.28 -53.88
N LYS A 814 -88.52 15.03 -53.41
CA LYS A 814 -89.72 14.19 -53.54
C LYS A 814 -90.87 14.73 -52.70
N ALA A 815 -90.63 15.20 -51.48
CA ALA A 815 -91.64 15.86 -50.64
C ALA A 815 -92.25 17.09 -51.33
N LYS A 816 -91.44 17.95 -51.97
CA LYS A 816 -91.96 19.10 -52.76
C LYS A 816 -92.86 18.64 -53.91
N LYS A 817 -92.46 17.59 -54.64
CA LYS A 817 -93.29 17.01 -55.70
C LYS A 817 -94.59 16.44 -55.12
N ALA A 818 -94.52 15.78 -53.97
CA ALA A 818 -95.67 15.27 -53.23
C ALA A 818 -96.65 16.40 -52.86
N VAL A 819 -96.17 17.54 -52.37
CA VAL A 819 -97.01 18.72 -52.11
C VAL A 819 -97.73 19.19 -53.37
N THR A 820 -97.04 19.25 -54.52
CA THR A 820 -97.69 19.63 -55.78
C THR A 820 -98.77 18.63 -56.21
N ALA A 821 -98.50 17.32 -56.05
CA ALA A 821 -99.46 16.28 -56.36
C ALA A 821 -100.68 16.33 -55.43
N ALA A 822 -100.46 16.53 -54.13
CA ALA A 822 -101.51 16.68 -53.14
C ALA A 822 -102.35 17.95 -53.37
N GLY A 823 -101.71 19.05 -53.79
CA GLY A 823 -102.40 20.28 -54.17
C GLY A 823 -103.29 20.11 -55.41
N VAL A 824 -102.83 19.36 -56.42
CA VAL A 824 -103.67 18.99 -57.58
C VAL A 824 -104.83 18.11 -57.14
N ALA A 825 -104.57 17.09 -56.31
CA ALA A 825 -105.61 16.23 -55.76
C ALA A 825 -106.66 17.01 -54.98
N LYS A 826 -106.25 17.95 -54.12
CA LYS A 826 -107.14 18.87 -53.41
C LYS A 826 -108.03 19.65 -54.37
N GLU A 827 -107.47 20.26 -55.42
CA GLU A 827 -108.26 21.03 -56.40
C GLU A 827 -109.20 20.13 -57.22
N ASP A 828 -108.81 18.90 -57.53
CA ASP A 828 -109.66 17.94 -58.23
C ASP A 828 -110.79 17.41 -57.34
N ALA A 829 -110.53 17.15 -56.05
CA ALA A 829 -111.55 16.81 -55.06
C ALA A 829 -112.57 17.96 -54.91
N LYS A 830 -112.09 19.20 -54.84
CA LYS A 830 -112.93 20.40 -54.79
C LYS A 830 -113.79 20.60 -56.03
N LYS A 831 -113.23 20.37 -57.23
CA LYS A 831 -114.02 20.38 -58.48
C LYS A 831 -115.06 19.27 -58.48
N ALA A 832 -114.71 18.07 -58.00
CA ALA A 832 -115.64 16.97 -57.89
C ALA A 832 -116.81 17.29 -56.94
N ALA A 833 -116.52 17.78 -55.74
CA ALA A 833 -117.54 18.22 -54.78
C ALA A 833 -118.44 19.33 -55.34
N ALA A 834 -117.87 20.37 -55.96
CA ALA A 834 -118.65 21.43 -56.61
C ALA A 834 -119.52 20.91 -57.78
N SER A 835 -119.03 19.91 -58.50
CA SER A 835 -119.75 19.20 -59.56
C SER A 835 -120.89 18.33 -59.01
N ALA A 836 -120.75 17.77 -57.81
CA ALA A 836 -121.81 17.03 -57.10
C ALA A 836 -122.88 17.96 -56.50
N GLU A 837 -122.53 19.21 -56.22
CA GLU A 837 -123.45 20.18 -55.60
C GLU A 837 -124.47 20.79 -56.57
N GLN A 838 -124.21 20.73 -57.88
CA GLN A 838 -125.20 21.10 -58.91
C GLN A 838 -126.43 20.17 -58.91
N PRO A 839 -126.28 18.83 -58.99
CA PRO A 839 -127.43 17.91 -58.94
C PRO A 839 -128.17 17.94 -57.59
N LYS A 840 -127.48 18.20 -56.46
CA LYS A 840 -128.12 18.42 -55.14
C LYS A 840 -129.14 19.56 -55.12
N LYS A 841 -128.95 20.63 -55.92
CA LYS A 841 -129.90 21.76 -56.02
C LYS A 841 -131.11 21.45 -56.89
N GLU A 842 -131.03 20.41 -57.71
CA GLU A 842 -132.07 20.01 -58.66
C GLU A 842 -132.96 18.89 -58.09
N GLU A 843 -132.39 17.98 -57.27
CA GLU A 843 -133.10 16.83 -56.72
C GLU A 843 -132.53 16.33 -55.37
N GLU A 844 -133.40 16.00 -54.41
CA GLU A 844 -133.06 15.55 -53.04
C GLU A 844 -132.34 14.18 -53.02
N SER A 845 -132.57 13.33 -54.02
CA SER A 845 -131.95 11.99 -54.12
C SER A 845 -130.44 12.00 -54.46
N ALA A 846 -129.84 13.17 -54.71
CA ALA A 846 -128.41 13.33 -54.97
C ALA A 846 -127.65 13.91 -53.76
N GLU A 847 -128.33 14.09 -52.61
CA GLU A 847 -127.79 14.77 -51.43
C GLU A 847 -126.69 13.99 -50.70
N GLU A 848 -126.87 12.68 -50.49
CA GLU A 848 -125.95 11.82 -49.73
C GLU A 848 -124.58 11.66 -50.43
N ASP A 849 -124.56 11.30 -51.72
CA ASP A 849 -123.33 11.23 -52.51
C ASP A 849 -122.63 12.60 -52.64
N ALA A 850 -123.39 13.70 -52.63
CA ALA A 850 -122.81 15.05 -52.64
C ALA A 850 -122.17 15.43 -51.29
N GLU A 851 -122.68 14.90 -50.17
CA GLU A 851 -122.05 15.05 -48.84
C GLU A 851 -120.77 14.20 -48.73
N ILE A 852 -120.79 12.96 -49.21
CA ILE A 852 -119.59 12.10 -49.28
C ILE A 852 -118.50 12.73 -50.15
N ALA A 853 -118.88 13.36 -51.28
CA ALA A 853 -117.92 14.10 -52.11
C ALA A 853 -117.29 15.29 -51.38
N LYS A 854 -118.04 16.00 -50.53
CA LYS A 854 -117.55 17.10 -49.69
C LYS A 854 -116.68 16.63 -48.54
N GLU A 855 -117.01 15.51 -47.90
CA GLU A 855 -116.19 14.92 -46.84
C GLU A 855 -114.81 14.53 -47.38
N ASN A 856 -114.78 13.83 -48.52
CA ASN A 856 -113.53 13.48 -49.20
C ASN A 856 -112.76 14.71 -49.73
N GLU A 857 -113.42 15.82 -50.05
CA GLU A 857 -112.75 17.12 -50.32
C GLU A 857 -112.02 17.62 -49.07
N ILE A 858 -112.68 17.62 -47.90
CA ILE A 858 -112.10 18.10 -46.64
C ILE A 858 -110.93 17.22 -46.23
N GLU A 859 -111.05 15.90 -46.34
CA GLU A 859 -109.95 14.98 -46.04
C GLU A 859 -108.78 15.14 -47.02
N ALA A 860 -109.06 15.30 -48.33
CA ALA A 860 -108.02 15.59 -49.32
C ALA A 860 -107.32 16.94 -49.05
N GLU A 861 -108.04 17.95 -48.56
CA GLU A 861 -107.49 19.23 -48.15
C GLU A 861 -106.62 19.12 -46.89
N GLN A 862 -107.06 18.35 -45.89
CA GLN A 862 -106.28 18.08 -44.68
C GLN A 862 -104.99 17.32 -45.00
N LYS A 863 -105.07 16.27 -45.82
CA LYS A 863 -103.89 15.48 -46.22
C LYS A 863 -102.96 16.25 -47.15
N ALA A 864 -103.47 17.11 -48.01
CA ALA A 864 -102.64 18.06 -48.75
C ALA A 864 -101.93 19.06 -47.82
N LYS A 865 -102.57 19.47 -46.71
CA LYS A 865 -101.95 20.33 -45.71
C LYS A 865 -100.89 19.59 -44.87
N GLU A 866 -101.15 18.35 -44.49
CA GLU A 866 -100.19 17.47 -43.83
C GLU A 866 -98.94 17.22 -44.70
N ALA A 867 -99.13 16.98 -46.01
CA ALA A 867 -98.04 16.87 -46.96
C ALA A 867 -97.19 18.16 -47.03
N GLU A 868 -97.83 19.33 -47.03
CA GLU A 868 -97.15 20.63 -47.01
C GLU A 868 -96.34 20.85 -45.72
N ASP A 869 -96.94 20.55 -44.57
CA ASP A 869 -96.30 20.76 -43.28
C ASP A 869 -95.11 19.79 -43.07
N ASN A 870 -95.25 18.53 -43.49
CA ASN A 870 -94.15 17.56 -43.48
C ASN A 870 -93.03 17.93 -44.47
N ALA A 871 -93.35 18.44 -45.67
CA ALA A 871 -92.34 18.93 -46.61
C ALA A 871 -91.59 20.16 -46.08
N ASN A 872 -92.29 21.08 -45.41
CA ASN A 872 -91.66 22.23 -44.74
C ASN A 872 -90.73 21.80 -43.60
N ALA A 873 -91.14 20.80 -42.81
CA ALA A 873 -90.31 20.23 -41.76
C ALA A 873 -89.06 19.52 -42.32
N ALA A 874 -89.22 18.75 -43.41
CA ALA A 874 -88.11 18.13 -44.13
C ALA A 874 -87.11 19.18 -44.65
N GLN A 875 -87.60 20.27 -45.22
CA GLN A 875 -86.74 21.36 -45.70
C GLN A 875 -86.01 22.08 -44.55
N ALA A 876 -86.65 22.25 -43.39
CA ALA A 876 -86.03 22.87 -42.23
C ALA A 876 -84.88 22.00 -41.69
N GLN A 877 -85.12 20.69 -41.56
CA GLN A 877 -84.10 19.74 -41.10
C GLN A 877 -82.94 19.60 -42.11
N LEU A 878 -83.22 19.59 -43.41
CA LEU A 878 -82.18 19.61 -44.44
C LEU A 878 -81.23 20.81 -44.29
N LYS A 879 -81.78 22.01 -44.04
CA LYS A 879 -80.95 23.22 -43.82
C LYS A 879 -80.09 23.10 -42.57
N ILE A 880 -80.58 22.45 -41.51
CA ILE A 880 -79.78 22.18 -40.30
C ILE A 880 -78.65 21.21 -40.64
N ALA A 881 -78.94 20.13 -41.38
CA ALA A 881 -77.94 19.16 -41.80
C ALA A 881 -76.83 19.80 -42.66
N GLU A 882 -77.18 20.67 -43.61
CA GLU A 882 -76.21 21.43 -44.43
C GLU A 882 -75.33 22.37 -43.59
N GLN A 883 -75.92 23.05 -42.59
CA GLN A 883 -75.18 23.95 -41.70
C GLN A 883 -74.20 23.18 -40.81
N GLU A 884 -74.63 22.06 -40.24
CA GLU A 884 -73.79 21.21 -39.40
C GLU A 884 -72.69 20.52 -40.22
N LEU A 885 -72.94 20.14 -41.48
CA LEU A 885 -71.89 19.67 -42.40
C LEU A 885 -70.80 20.73 -42.60
N LYS A 886 -71.18 22.00 -42.79
CA LYS A 886 -70.20 23.10 -42.88
C LYS A 886 -69.41 23.30 -41.59
N LYS A 887 -70.08 23.21 -40.43
CA LYS A 887 -69.39 23.27 -39.12
C LYS A 887 -68.40 22.11 -38.95
N ALA A 888 -68.76 20.91 -39.41
CA ALA A 888 -67.85 19.77 -39.39
C ALA A 888 -66.61 20.00 -40.29
N GLN A 889 -66.77 20.64 -41.45
CA GLN A 889 -65.64 21.02 -42.32
C GLN A 889 -64.72 22.05 -41.65
N GLU A 890 -65.29 23.04 -40.96
CA GLU A 890 -64.56 24.13 -40.30
C GLU A 890 -64.03 23.76 -38.90
N ALA A 891 -64.34 22.58 -38.39
CA ALA A 891 -63.95 22.15 -37.05
C ALA A 891 -62.41 22.07 -36.92
N ASP A 892 -61.87 22.81 -35.95
CA ASP A 892 -60.44 22.90 -35.64
C ASP A 892 -59.95 21.84 -34.65
N ASN A 893 -60.88 21.08 -34.04
CA ASN A 893 -60.57 19.99 -33.12
C ASN A 893 -61.57 18.83 -33.23
N GLU A 894 -61.21 17.70 -32.62
CA GLU A 894 -61.98 16.46 -32.70
C GLU A 894 -63.35 16.55 -32.01
N GLU A 895 -63.42 17.23 -30.86
CA GLU A 895 -64.67 17.34 -30.09
C GLU A 895 -65.75 18.12 -30.85
N LYS A 896 -65.38 19.28 -31.42
CA LYS A 896 -66.27 20.06 -32.29
C LYS A 896 -66.65 19.29 -33.55
N PHE A 897 -65.70 18.53 -34.12
CA PHE A 897 -65.96 17.71 -35.29
C PHE A 897 -67.00 16.62 -34.99
N GLN A 898 -66.83 15.86 -33.91
CA GLN A 898 -67.76 14.80 -33.52
C GLN A 898 -69.15 15.34 -33.15
N SER A 899 -69.21 16.50 -32.49
CA SER A 899 -70.49 17.16 -32.20
C SER A 899 -71.23 17.57 -33.48
N ALA A 900 -70.53 18.24 -34.41
CA ALA A 900 -71.10 18.63 -35.70
C ALA A 900 -71.51 17.42 -36.55
N LYS A 901 -70.70 16.35 -36.56
CA LYS A 901 -71.03 15.07 -37.22
C LYS A 901 -72.33 14.49 -36.69
N THR A 902 -72.46 14.36 -35.37
CA THR A 902 -73.65 13.80 -34.72
C THR A 902 -74.89 14.61 -35.07
N ASN A 903 -74.82 15.94 -34.98
CA ASN A 903 -75.95 16.81 -35.29
C ASN A 903 -76.33 16.76 -36.78
N ALA A 904 -75.34 16.74 -37.68
CA ALA A 904 -75.57 16.69 -39.11
C ALA A 904 -76.26 15.39 -39.53
N LEU A 905 -75.82 14.24 -39.01
CA LEU A 905 -76.43 12.95 -39.29
C LEU A 905 -77.86 12.86 -38.76
N ALA A 906 -78.10 13.32 -37.52
CA ALA A 906 -79.44 13.31 -36.94
C ALA A 906 -80.44 14.18 -37.73
N ALA A 907 -80.03 15.40 -38.12
CA ALA A 907 -80.86 16.30 -38.92
C ALA A 907 -81.12 15.74 -40.33
N ALA A 908 -80.12 15.10 -40.96
CA ALA A 908 -80.30 14.45 -42.25
C ALA A 908 -81.29 13.29 -42.17
N GLU A 909 -81.19 12.43 -41.15
CA GLU A 909 -82.11 11.32 -40.94
C GLU A 909 -83.55 11.80 -40.69
N GLU A 910 -83.73 12.86 -39.88
CA GLU A 910 -85.04 13.45 -39.63
C GLU A 910 -85.65 14.06 -40.89
N ALA A 911 -84.84 14.74 -41.72
CA ALA A 911 -85.27 15.27 -43.01
C ALA A 911 -85.77 14.16 -43.96
N ILE A 912 -85.09 13.00 -43.99
CA ILE A 912 -85.51 11.84 -44.79
C ILE A 912 -86.88 11.33 -44.32
N LYS A 913 -87.05 11.11 -43.01
CA LYS A 913 -88.32 10.64 -42.43
C LYS A 913 -89.49 11.58 -42.72
N LYS A 914 -89.27 12.90 -42.58
CA LYS A 914 -90.28 13.92 -42.88
C LYS A 914 -90.61 14.01 -44.38
N GLY A 915 -89.61 13.80 -45.24
CA GLY A 915 -89.83 13.75 -46.68
C GLY A 915 -90.75 12.60 -47.09
N GLN A 916 -90.52 11.40 -46.52
CA GLN A 916 -91.37 10.23 -46.74
C GLN A 916 -92.82 10.46 -46.25
N ALA A 917 -92.99 11.01 -45.05
CA ALA A 917 -94.32 11.33 -44.53
C ALA A 917 -95.10 12.32 -45.42
N ALA A 918 -94.40 13.21 -46.13
CA ALA A 918 -95.04 14.10 -47.11
C ALA A 918 -95.50 13.36 -48.38
N GLU A 919 -94.74 12.36 -48.84
CA GLU A 919 -95.16 11.48 -49.95
C GLU A 919 -96.39 10.66 -49.58
N ASP A 920 -96.40 10.06 -48.40
CA ASP A 920 -97.51 9.24 -47.91
C ASP A 920 -98.80 10.06 -47.81
N ALA A 921 -98.74 11.25 -47.19
CA ALA A 921 -99.88 12.16 -47.09
C ALA A 921 -100.38 12.64 -48.47
N ALA A 922 -99.49 12.84 -49.45
CA ALA A 922 -99.89 13.20 -50.81
C ALA A 922 -100.60 12.06 -51.55
N ASN A 923 -100.18 10.81 -51.33
CA ASN A 923 -100.84 9.64 -51.88
C ASN A 923 -102.26 9.47 -51.29
N GLU A 924 -102.42 9.70 -49.98
CA GLU A 924 -103.72 9.71 -49.32
C GLU A 924 -104.63 10.82 -49.88
N ALA A 925 -104.11 12.04 -50.05
CA ALA A 925 -104.85 13.14 -50.66
C ALA A 925 -105.34 12.79 -52.08
N LYS A 926 -104.48 12.14 -52.87
CA LYS A 926 -104.84 11.64 -54.22
C LYS A 926 -105.95 10.60 -54.18
N ASN A 927 -105.87 9.64 -53.24
CA ASN A 927 -106.90 8.62 -53.08
C ASN A 927 -108.25 9.24 -52.71
N ASN A 928 -108.27 10.23 -51.81
CA ASN A 928 -109.49 10.92 -51.42
C ASN A 928 -110.08 11.79 -52.54
N ALA A 929 -109.23 12.40 -53.39
CA ALA A 929 -109.70 13.09 -54.59
C ALA A 929 -110.39 12.15 -55.60
N VAL A 930 -109.86 10.93 -55.77
CA VAL A 930 -110.50 9.90 -56.60
C VAL A 930 -111.87 9.52 -56.03
N LYS A 931 -111.95 9.25 -54.71
CA LYS A 931 -113.23 8.96 -54.03
C LYS A 931 -114.25 10.09 -54.19
N ALA A 932 -113.82 11.35 -54.06
CA ALA A 932 -114.68 12.51 -54.27
C ALA A 932 -115.21 12.59 -55.72
N ALA A 933 -114.36 12.28 -56.71
CA ALA A 933 -114.76 12.24 -58.13
C ALA A 933 -115.79 11.13 -58.40
N GLU A 934 -115.61 9.94 -57.82
CA GLU A 934 -116.55 8.83 -57.93
C GLU A 934 -117.91 9.17 -57.31
N ALA A 935 -117.92 9.78 -56.12
CA ALA A 935 -119.14 10.25 -55.47
C ALA A 935 -119.86 11.33 -56.30
N ALA A 936 -119.12 12.25 -56.92
CA ALA A 936 -119.69 13.27 -57.80
C ALA A 936 -120.34 12.70 -59.08
N GLU A 937 -119.77 11.65 -59.67
CA GLU A 937 -120.35 10.89 -60.77
C GLU A 937 -121.68 10.23 -60.36
N LYS A 938 -121.71 9.60 -59.17
CA LYS A 938 -122.93 8.99 -58.62
C LYS A 938 -124.04 10.02 -58.39
N ALA A 939 -123.72 11.18 -57.80
CA ALA A 939 -124.68 12.27 -57.60
C ALA A 939 -125.29 12.78 -58.92
N LYS A 940 -124.49 12.92 -59.98
CA LYS A 940 -124.99 13.27 -61.33
C LYS A 940 -125.94 12.22 -61.89
N LYS A 941 -125.58 10.94 -61.73
CA LYS A 941 -126.40 9.83 -62.20
C LYS A 941 -127.76 9.78 -61.48
N ALA A 942 -127.76 9.98 -60.15
CA ALA A 942 -128.98 10.04 -59.34
C ALA A 942 -129.92 11.19 -59.78
N ALA A 943 -129.40 12.39 -60.02
CA ALA A 943 -130.22 13.51 -60.51
C ALA A 943 -130.74 13.30 -61.95
N ALA A 944 -129.92 12.74 -62.83
CA ALA A 944 -130.34 12.43 -64.21
C ALA A 944 -131.47 11.39 -64.26
N GLU A 945 -131.42 10.37 -63.40
CA GLU A 945 -132.45 9.35 -63.28
C GLU A 945 -133.77 9.94 -62.74
N SER A 946 -133.73 10.89 -61.80
CA SER A 946 -134.95 11.56 -61.33
C SER A 946 -135.56 12.52 -62.35
N ALA A 947 -134.74 13.28 -63.10
CA ALA A 947 -135.21 14.13 -64.18
C ALA A 947 -135.95 13.34 -65.29
N LEU A 948 -135.53 12.08 -65.53
CA LEU A 948 -136.21 11.14 -66.42
C LEU A 948 -137.61 10.74 -65.90
N LYS A 949 -137.74 10.48 -64.60
CA LYS A 949 -139.04 10.21 -63.95
C LYS A 949 -140.01 11.40 -64.06
N LYS A 950 -139.55 12.64 -63.88
CA LYS A 950 -140.39 13.85 -64.06
C LYS A 950 -140.87 14.05 -65.50
N LYS A 951 -140.04 13.77 -66.51
CA LYS A 951 -140.45 13.84 -67.94
C LYS A 951 -141.50 12.80 -68.32
N LEU A 952 -141.45 11.61 -67.72
CA LEU A 952 -142.44 10.55 -67.95
C LEU A 952 -143.82 10.91 -67.36
N ASN A 953 -143.87 11.55 -66.18
CA ASN A 953 -145.13 11.99 -65.56
C ASN A 953 -145.86 13.12 -66.33
N VAL A 954 -145.15 13.95 -67.10
CA VAL A 954 -145.77 15.03 -67.90
C VAL A 954 -146.37 14.50 -69.22
N LEU A 955 -145.91 13.36 -69.73
CA LEU A 955 -146.39 12.78 -70.99
C LEU A 955 -147.75 12.07 -70.89
N GLU A 956 -148.20 11.72 -69.68
CA GLU A 956 -149.39 10.88 -69.48
C GLU A 956 -150.72 11.66 -69.48
N ILE A 957 -150.68 12.99 -69.30
CA ILE A 957 -151.89 13.84 -69.23
C ILE A 957 -152.42 14.31 -70.62
N VAL A 958 -151.64 14.18 -71.70
CA VAL A 958 -151.97 14.78 -73.02
C VAL A 958 -152.54 13.78 -74.06
N LYS A 959 -152.70 12.49 -73.74
CA LYS A 959 -153.17 11.46 -74.70
C LYS A 959 -154.64 11.00 -74.56
N LYS A 960 -155.51 11.73 -73.86
CA LYS A 960 -156.98 11.58 -73.95
C LYS A 960 -157.52 12.53 -75.04
N TYR A 961 -158.18 11.98 -76.07
CA TYR A 961 -158.90 12.64 -77.20
C TYR A 961 -158.18 12.82 -78.57
N SER A 962 -157.92 11.70 -79.26
CA SER A 962 -158.31 11.52 -80.68
C SER A 962 -158.40 10.03 -81.01
N ARG A 963 -159.56 9.61 -81.53
CA ARG A 963 -160.05 8.22 -81.60
C ARG A 963 -160.30 7.81 -83.06
N GLU A 964 -160.12 6.50 -83.29
CA GLU A 964 -160.81 5.59 -84.23
C GLU A 964 -160.36 5.40 -85.68
N GLY A 965 -159.71 4.24 -85.89
CA GLY A 965 -159.87 3.30 -87.01
C GLY A 965 -159.67 1.87 -86.47
N TYR A 966 -160.57 0.95 -86.82
CA TYR A 966 -161.01 -0.25 -86.06
C TYR A 966 -160.42 -1.62 -86.51
N ASN A 967 -160.62 -2.61 -85.61
CA ASN A 967 -160.59 -4.11 -85.65
C ASN A 967 -159.22 -4.82 -85.52
N THR A 968 -158.81 -5.51 -84.42
CA THR A 968 -159.39 -6.47 -83.42
C THR A 968 -159.38 -7.96 -83.83
N VAL A 969 -158.69 -8.80 -83.01
CA VAL A 969 -159.15 -9.92 -82.12
C VAL A 969 -157.89 -10.38 -81.35
N ASP A 970 -157.71 -10.08 -80.05
CA ASP A 970 -158.10 -10.82 -78.82
C ASP A 970 -157.44 -12.21 -78.65
N SER A 971 -156.62 -12.45 -77.62
CA SER A 971 -157.06 -12.64 -76.21
C SER A 971 -155.93 -13.23 -75.31
N ASP A 972 -155.91 -12.73 -74.07
CA ASP A 972 -155.62 -13.44 -72.79
C ASP A 972 -154.16 -13.69 -72.35
N GLU A 973 -153.73 -13.59 -71.08
CA GLU A 973 -154.29 -13.07 -69.81
C GLU A 973 -153.18 -13.23 -68.72
N HIS A 974 -152.98 -12.19 -67.88
CA HIS A 974 -152.46 -12.11 -66.50
C HIS A 974 -151.34 -13.03 -65.90
N VAL A 975 -150.46 -12.44 -65.08
CA VAL A 975 -150.48 -12.46 -63.59
C VAL A 975 -149.26 -11.71 -62.99
N LEU A 976 -149.53 -10.99 -61.90
CA LEU A 976 -148.65 -10.23 -61.00
C LEU A 976 -147.74 -11.11 -60.12
N ASN A 977 -146.60 -10.57 -59.65
CA ASN A 977 -146.39 -10.42 -58.20
C ASN A 977 -145.18 -9.55 -57.81
N GLU A 978 -145.41 -8.84 -56.72
CA GLU A 978 -144.54 -7.99 -55.92
C GLU A 978 -143.74 -8.77 -54.85
N VAL A 979 -142.64 -8.16 -54.39
CA VAL A 979 -142.04 -8.14 -53.02
C VAL A 979 -141.46 -9.43 -52.41
N GLU A 980 -140.18 -9.36 -52.03
CA GLU A 980 -139.73 -9.66 -50.65
C GLU A 980 -138.48 -8.83 -50.28
N GLU A 981 -138.55 -8.19 -49.12
CA GLU A 981 -137.57 -7.37 -48.41
C GLU A 981 -137.28 -8.08 -47.08
N GLN A 982 -136.01 -8.19 -46.67
CA GLN A 982 -135.48 -8.28 -45.28
C GLN A 982 -133.94 -8.45 -45.37
N ALA A 983 -133.13 -7.48 -44.91
CA ALA A 983 -132.62 -7.29 -43.53
C ALA A 983 -131.83 -8.51 -43.03
N SER A 984 -130.63 -8.45 -42.44
CA SER A 984 -129.74 -7.43 -41.86
C SER A 984 -128.29 -8.03 -41.96
N GLU A 985 -127.16 -7.43 -41.64
CA GLU A 985 -126.78 -6.48 -40.59
C GLU A 985 -125.31 -6.05 -40.86
N GLU A 986 -125.00 -4.79 -40.61
CA GLU A 986 -123.66 -4.20 -40.60
C GLU A 986 -122.79 -4.75 -39.46
N LYS A 987 -121.45 -4.71 -39.63
CA LYS A 987 -120.57 -4.11 -38.62
C LYS A 987 -119.14 -3.82 -39.13
N GLU A 988 -118.71 -2.62 -38.80
CA GLU A 988 -117.36 -2.04 -38.84
C GLU A 988 -116.29 -2.95 -38.21
N GLU A 989 -115.06 -2.87 -38.72
CA GLU A 989 -113.89 -2.30 -38.00
C GLU A 989 -112.64 -2.42 -38.90
N GLY A 990 -111.87 -1.33 -38.96
CA GLY A 990 -110.52 -1.30 -39.51
C GLY A 990 -109.46 -1.25 -38.40
N GLU A 991 -108.22 -1.57 -38.81
CA GLU A 991 -106.93 -1.50 -38.09
C GLU A 991 -106.69 -2.61 -37.04
N ARG A 992 -105.52 -3.29 -36.95
CA ARG A 992 -104.11 -2.95 -37.19
C ARG A 992 -103.26 -4.17 -37.60
N GLU A 993 -102.13 -3.87 -38.26
CA GLU A 993 -100.75 -4.44 -38.20
C GLU A 993 -100.57 -5.96 -37.94
N GLU A 994 -99.75 -6.70 -38.69
CA GLU A 994 -98.28 -6.72 -38.58
C GLU A 994 -97.59 -7.40 -39.80
N GLU A 995 -96.43 -6.83 -40.14
CA GLU A 995 -95.11 -7.42 -40.46
C GLU A 995 -94.87 -8.51 -41.53
N GLU A 996 -93.80 -8.22 -42.31
CA GLU A 996 -92.81 -9.09 -42.99
C GLU A 996 -93.34 -10.10 -44.04
N GLU A 997 -92.67 -10.41 -45.15
CA GLU A 997 -91.25 -10.51 -45.43
C GLU A 997 -91.08 -10.45 -46.97
N ALA A 998 -89.97 -9.89 -47.44
CA ALA A 998 -89.69 -9.75 -48.87
C ALA A 998 -88.95 -10.98 -49.43
N ASP A 999 -89.62 -11.69 -50.34
CA ASP A 999 -89.03 -12.65 -51.28
C ASP A 999 -88.19 -11.93 -52.35
N HIS A 1000 -86.94 -12.37 -52.56
CA HIS A 1000 -86.30 -12.33 -53.87
C HIS A 1000 -85.32 -13.49 -54.09
N PRO A 1001 -85.12 -13.95 -55.35
CA PRO A 1001 -84.86 -15.34 -55.68
C PRO A 1001 -83.43 -15.63 -56.19
N ILE A 1002 -82.85 -16.74 -55.72
CA ILE A 1002 -82.48 -17.97 -56.48
C ILE A 1002 -81.75 -17.87 -57.86
N LEU A 1003 -80.50 -18.41 -57.85
CA LEU A 1003 -79.74 -19.23 -58.85
C LEU A 1003 -78.98 -18.51 -60.01
N ASN A 1004 -77.79 -18.93 -60.48
CA ASN A 1004 -77.07 -20.20 -60.30
C ASN A 1004 -75.60 -20.21 -60.82
N ASP A 1005 -74.95 -21.35 -60.54
CA ASP A 1005 -73.79 -22.04 -61.15
C ASP A 1005 -72.40 -21.78 -60.51
N VAL A 1006 -71.80 -22.66 -59.68
CA VAL A 1006 -71.52 -24.13 -59.67
C VAL A 1006 -70.22 -24.53 -60.39
N GLU A 1007 -69.29 -25.10 -59.60
CA GLU A 1007 -68.42 -26.30 -59.78
C GLU A 1007 -67.34 -26.22 -58.68
N ILE A 1008 -67.44 -26.88 -57.50
CA ILE A 1008 -67.33 -28.31 -57.10
C ILE A 1008 -65.91 -28.90 -57.22
N ASP A 1009 -65.50 -29.56 -56.12
CA ASP A 1009 -64.52 -30.64 -55.87
C ASP A 1009 -63.67 -30.25 -54.63
N ASP A 1010 -63.49 -31.02 -53.56
CA ASP A 1010 -63.83 -32.40 -53.23
C ASP A 1010 -63.69 -32.61 -51.70
N ASP A 1011 -64.51 -33.53 -51.20
CA ASP A 1011 -64.28 -34.58 -50.18
C ASP A 1011 -63.81 -34.29 -48.73
N ASP A 1012 -64.73 -34.74 -47.86
CA ASP A 1012 -64.58 -35.74 -46.79
C ASP A 1012 -64.05 -35.35 -45.40
N GLU A 1013 -65.06 -35.35 -44.51
CA GLU A 1013 -65.13 -35.83 -43.13
C GLU A 1013 -64.00 -36.79 -42.68
N GLU A 1014 -63.48 -36.60 -41.47
CA GLU A 1014 -63.74 -37.48 -40.31
C GLU A 1014 -62.67 -37.36 -39.21
N GLU A 1015 -63.22 -37.29 -37.99
CA GLU A 1015 -62.84 -37.95 -36.75
C GLU A 1015 -61.55 -37.64 -35.97
N GLU A 1016 -61.81 -37.47 -34.67
CA GLU A 1016 -60.91 -37.49 -33.54
C GLU A 1016 -60.36 -38.89 -33.31
N GLU A 1017 -59.05 -39.03 -33.05
CA GLU A 1017 -58.51 -40.03 -32.12
C GLU A 1017 -57.18 -39.52 -31.55
N GLU A 1018 -57.10 -39.34 -30.22
CA GLU A 1018 -55.84 -39.50 -29.48
C GLU A 1018 -56.14 -40.34 -28.23
N GLU A 1019 -55.81 -41.64 -28.31
CA GLU A 1019 -55.63 -42.52 -27.16
C GLU A 1019 -54.13 -42.69 -26.84
N GLU A 1020 -53.87 -42.59 -25.53
CA GLU A 1020 -52.97 -43.40 -24.70
C GLU A 1020 -51.47 -43.54 -25.05
N GLU A 1021 -50.60 -43.23 -24.08
CA GLU A 1021 -50.14 -44.25 -23.13
C GLU A 1021 -49.36 -43.64 -21.95
N LYS A 1022 -49.66 -44.20 -20.77
CA LYS A 1022 -49.00 -44.02 -19.47
C LYS A 1022 -47.83 -45.01 -19.35
N GLU A 1023 -46.93 -44.73 -18.42
CA GLU A 1023 -46.51 -45.60 -17.30
C GLU A 1023 -45.36 -44.88 -16.56
N GLU A 1024 -45.53 -44.49 -15.29
CA GLU A 1024 -45.25 -45.28 -14.05
C GLU A 1024 -43.73 -45.44 -13.81
N GLU A 1025 -43.15 -45.30 -12.61
CA GLU A 1025 -43.61 -45.76 -11.30
C GLU A 1025 -42.67 -45.24 -10.15
N GLU A 1026 -43.13 -45.46 -8.90
CA GLU A 1026 -42.39 -45.67 -7.63
C GLU A 1026 -42.13 -44.52 -6.61
N THR A 1027 -43.13 -44.37 -5.73
CA THR A 1027 -43.16 -44.44 -4.25
C THR A 1027 -41.89 -44.70 -3.40
N GLU A 1028 -41.70 -43.96 -2.29
CA GLU A 1028 -42.01 -44.41 -0.89
C GLU A 1028 -41.49 -43.43 0.22
N VAL A 1029 -42.43 -42.93 1.01
CA VAL A 1029 -42.56 -42.88 2.50
C VAL A 1029 -41.32 -42.71 3.41
N LYS A 1030 -41.35 -41.69 4.30
CA LYS A 1030 -41.21 -41.87 5.77
C LYS A 1030 -41.67 -40.66 6.61
N GLU A 1031 -42.13 -41.03 7.80
CA GLU A 1031 -43.06 -40.39 8.74
C GLU A 1031 -42.42 -39.45 9.79
N GLU A 1032 -43.31 -38.61 10.37
CA GLU A 1032 -43.43 -38.11 11.76
C GLU A 1032 -42.28 -37.34 12.46
N GLU A 1033 -42.54 -36.10 12.92
CA GLU A 1033 -43.01 -35.83 14.30
C GLU A 1033 -43.43 -34.35 14.52
N ASP A 1034 -44.43 -34.17 15.38
CA ASP A 1034 -45.18 -32.96 15.75
C ASP A 1034 -44.40 -31.90 16.56
N ALA A 1035 -44.76 -30.61 16.38
CA ALA A 1035 -45.16 -29.72 17.49
C ALA A 1035 -45.80 -28.41 16.98
N LYS A 1036 -47.04 -28.19 17.43
CA LYS A 1036 -47.93 -27.02 17.31
C LYS A 1036 -47.30 -25.71 17.81
N GLU A 1037 -47.65 -24.57 17.21
CA GLU A 1037 -48.63 -23.63 17.78
C GLU A 1037 -49.10 -22.56 16.77
N GLU A 1038 -50.30 -22.05 17.03
CA GLU A 1038 -51.29 -21.46 16.14
C GLU A 1038 -51.06 -19.99 15.76
N GLY A 1039 -51.69 -19.56 14.66
CA GLY A 1039 -51.86 -18.14 14.36
C GLY A 1039 -52.42 -17.80 12.98
N HIS A 1040 -53.63 -18.29 12.68
CA HIS A 1040 -54.60 -17.86 11.65
C HIS A 1040 -54.27 -16.64 10.75
N ALA A 1041 -54.29 -16.81 9.42
CA ALA A 1041 -55.38 -16.33 8.55
C ALA A 1041 -55.00 -16.36 7.04
N GLN A 1042 -55.62 -17.31 6.31
CA GLN A 1042 -56.26 -17.23 4.98
C GLN A 1042 -55.78 -16.12 4.00
N SER A 1043 -55.17 -16.49 2.85
CA SER A 1043 -55.78 -16.64 1.50
C SER A 1043 -56.35 -15.33 0.92
N SER A 1044 -56.15 -14.88 -0.32
CA SER A 1044 -55.82 -15.53 -1.60
C SER A 1044 -55.66 -14.42 -2.67
N ALA A 1045 -54.83 -14.70 -3.68
CA ALA A 1045 -54.97 -14.42 -5.11
C ALA A 1045 -55.51 -13.06 -5.68
N HIS A 1046 -54.69 -12.55 -6.61
CA HIS A 1046 -55.00 -12.00 -7.94
C HIS A 1046 -55.68 -10.63 -8.16
N GLN A 1047 -54.84 -9.74 -8.70
CA GLN A 1047 -54.93 -8.99 -9.98
C GLN A 1047 -56.09 -8.02 -10.29
N SER A 1048 -55.61 -6.88 -10.82
CA SER A 1048 -56.29 -5.84 -11.63
C SER A 1048 -57.27 -4.97 -10.84
N SER A 1049 -57.33 -3.65 -10.99
CA SER A 1049 -56.95 -2.72 -12.05
C SER A 1049 -57.00 -1.31 -11.46
N ILE A 1050 -56.36 -0.31 -12.07
CA ILE A 1050 -56.94 1.01 -12.37
C ILE A 1050 -55.97 1.74 -13.30
N THR A 1051 -56.50 1.94 -14.49
CA THR A 1051 -56.12 2.91 -15.52
C THR A 1051 -56.03 4.33 -14.98
N GLU A 1052 -54.99 5.02 -15.45
CA GLU A 1052 -54.95 6.41 -15.93
C GLU A 1052 -55.93 7.44 -15.35
N LEU A 1053 -55.36 8.57 -14.90
CA LEU A 1053 -55.72 9.86 -15.51
C LEU A 1053 -54.61 10.90 -15.27
N GLU A 1054 -54.05 11.39 -16.37
CA GLU A 1054 -53.27 12.63 -16.44
C GLU A 1054 -54.20 13.82 -16.75
N ASN A 1055 -54.19 14.81 -15.84
CA ASN A 1055 -54.05 16.26 -16.11
C ASN A 1055 -55.26 17.08 -16.69
N PRO A 1056 -55.25 18.45 -16.69
CA PRO A 1056 -55.56 19.33 -15.56
C PRO A 1056 -56.60 20.47 -15.81
N LYS A 1057 -57.07 21.11 -14.72
CA LYS A 1057 -57.61 22.49 -14.55
C LYS A 1057 -58.82 22.97 -15.37
N LYS A 1058 -59.92 23.34 -14.67
CA LYS A 1058 -60.34 24.75 -14.40
C LYS A 1058 -61.67 24.87 -13.62
N GLU A 1059 -61.70 25.99 -12.86
CA GLU A 1059 -62.83 26.77 -12.31
C GLU A 1059 -63.71 26.22 -11.17
N TYR A 1060 -63.63 26.93 -10.04
CA TYR A 1060 -64.48 26.83 -8.87
C TYR A 1060 -65.61 27.86 -8.93
N GLN A 1061 -66.84 27.46 -8.62
CA GLN A 1061 -67.77 28.28 -7.85
C GLN A 1061 -68.88 27.47 -7.15
N GLU A 1062 -69.04 27.81 -5.87
CA GLU A 1062 -70.23 27.76 -5.00
C GLU A 1062 -70.78 26.46 -4.36
N LYS A 1063 -70.71 26.48 -3.01
CA LYS A 1063 -71.73 26.11 -1.98
C LYS A 1063 -72.02 24.62 -1.74
N SER A 1064 -72.21 24.12 -0.51
CA SER A 1064 -71.85 24.44 0.88
C SER A 1064 -72.46 23.31 1.75
N ASP A 1065 -71.84 23.08 2.92
CA ASP A 1065 -72.39 22.46 4.15
C ASP A 1065 -72.54 20.93 4.31
N LYS A 1066 -71.52 20.29 4.93
CA LYS A 1066 -71.63 19.32 6.06
C LYS A 1066 -70.25 19.07 6.73
N PRO A 1067 -70.18 18.66 8.02
CA PRO A 1067 -68.95 18.66 8.82
C PRO A 1067 -67.99 17.51 8.43
N PRO A 1068 -66.68 17.63 8.65
CA PRO A 1068 -65.72 16.64 8.16
C PRO A 1068 -65.75 15.38 9.05
N SER A 1069 -65.74 14.20 8.41
CA SER A 1069 -65.47 12.93 9.09
C SER A 1069 -63.98 12.60 9.04
N ASP A 1070 -63.53 11.69 9.92
CA ASP A 1070 -62.13 11.31 10.13
C ASP A 1070 -61.38 10.84 8.86
N SER A 1071 -62.08 10.52 7.78
CA SER A 1071 -61.46 10.19 6.49
C SER A 1071 -60.97 11.40 5.68
N ASN A 1072 -61.42 12.62 5.97
CA ASN A 1072 -61.00 13.84 5.27
C ASN A 1072 -59.85 14.59 5.97
N ALA A 1073 -59.50 14.21 7.20
CA ALA A 1073 -58.37 14.79 7.91
C ALA A 1073 -57.01 14.31 7.33
N GLN A 1074 -57.00 13.11 6.74
CA GLN A 1074 -55.78 12.52 6.16
C GLN A 1074 -55.44 13.14 4.79
N ALA A 1075 -56.45 13.50 3.99
CA ALA A 1075 -56.26 14.18 2.70
C ALA A 1075 -55.73 15.63 2.84
N LEU A 1076 -56.07 16.33 3.93
CA LEU A 1076 -55.55 17.69 4.21
C LEU A 1076 -54.11 17.69 4.73
N LEU A 1077 -53.61 16.56 5.24
CA LEU A 1077 -52.22 16.40 5.70
C LEU A 1077 -51.28 15.98 4.55
N GLU A 1078 -51.80 15.28 3.54
CA GLU A 1078 -51.00 14.75 2.42
C GLU A 1078 -50.60 15.83 1.40
N ASP A 1079 -51.44 16.85 1.19
CA ASP A 1079 -51.11 18.00 0.32
C ASP A 1079 -50.09 18.97 0.94
N ASN A 1080 -49.91 18.94 2.27
CA ASN A 1080 -48.86 19.74 2.93
C ASN A 1080 -47.47 19.08 2.87
N TYR A 1081 -47.38 17.76 2.64
CA TYR A 1081 -46.11 17.03 2.58
C TYR A 1081 -45.36 17.18 1.24
N LYS A 1082 -46.06 17.48 0.14
CA LYS A 1082 -45.44 17.73 -1.17
C LYS A 1082 -44.70 19.07 -1.24
N ASN A 1083 -45.14 20.09 -0.50
CA ASN A 1083 -44.45 21.38 -0.42
C ASN A 1083 -43.14 21.30 0.39
N PHE A 1084 -43.00 20.33 1.29
CA PHE A 1084 -41.81 20.17 2.13
C PHE A 1084 -40.60 19.66 1.33
N THR A 1085 -40.81 18.72 0.40
CA THR A 1085 -39.74 18.16 -0.44
C THR A 1085 -39.20 19.20 -1.42
N ASP A 1086 -40.08 20.03 -1.98
CA ASP A 1086 -39.70 21.15 -2.85
C ASP A 1086 -39.05 22.30 -2.07
N PHE A 1087 -39.50 22.59 -0.84
CA PHE A 1087 -38.88 23.58 0.04
C PHE A 1087 -37.47 23.14 0.46
N LYS A 1088 -37.27 21.86 0.82
CA LYS A 1088 -35.96 21.27 1.12
C LYS A 1088 -35.02 21.38 -0.07
N LYS A 1089 -35.49 21.04 -1.27
CA LYS A 1089 -34.69 21.11 -2.49
C LYS A 1089 -34.28 22.54 -2.84
N LYS A 1090 -35.20 23.51 -2.72
CA LYS A 1090 -34.90 24.94 -2.90
C LYS A 1090 -33.95 25.49 -1.85
N ALA A 1091 -34.06 25.07 -0.59
CA ALA A 1091 -33.16 25.48 0.48
C ALA A 1091 -31.74 24.91 0.30
N GLU A 1092 -31.62 23.63 -0.10
CA GLU A 1092 -30.34 22.99 -0.41
C GLU A 1092 -29.64 23.64 -1.61
N ASP A 1093 -30.39 23.96 -2.67
CA ASP A 1093 -29.85 24.63 -3.86
C ASP A 1093 -29.42 26.08 -3.58
N LEU A 1094 -30.20 26.83 -2.79
CA LEU A 1094 -29.84 28.19 -2.36
C LEU A 1094 -28.57 28.19 -1.50
N THR A 1095 -28.44 27.21 -0.60
CA THR A 1095 -27.28 27.09 0.30
C THR A 1095 -26.02 26.67 -0.44
N LYS A 1096 -26.13 25.74 -1.41
CA LYS A 1096 -25.01 25.40 -2.31
C LYS A 1096 -24.55 26.59 -3.14
N ASN A 1097 -25.48 27.40 -3.67
CA ASN A 1097 -25.12 28.59 -4.42
C ASN A 1097 -24.39 29.62 -3.54
N ILE A 1098 -24.85 29.87 -2.31
CA ILE A 1098 -24.17 30.79 -1.39
C ILE A 1098 -22.75 30.31 -1.05
N ILE A 1099 -22.56 29.02 -0.75
CA ILE A 1099 -21.25 28.42 -0.46
C ILE A 1099 -20.31 28.52 -1.67
N ASN A 1100 -20.82 28.35 -2.89
CA ASN A 1100 -20.02 28.42 -4.12
C ASN A 1100 -19.65 29.87 -4.52
N THR A 1101 -20.36 30.88 -4.03
CA THR A 1101 -20.09 32.30 -4.33
C THR A 1101 -19.16 33.02 -3.34
N ILE A 1102 -18.83 32.41 -2.20
CA ILE A 1102 -17.94 33.02 -1.20
C ILE A 1102 -16.54 32.44 -1.36
N ASP A 1103 -15.65 33.22 -1.97
CA ASP A 1103 -14.24 32.84 -2.16
C ASP A 1103 -13.37 33.49 -1.06
N GLY A 1104 -12.80 32.64 -0.20
CA GLY A 1104 -11.75 33.03 0.75
C GLY A 1104 -12.19 33.35 2.19
N ASP A 1105 -12.53 32.32 2.97
CA ASP A 1105 -12.06 32.10 4.36
C ASP A 1105 -12.54 30.70 4.81
N ALA A 1106 -11.63 29.80 5.14
CA ALA A 1106 -11.96 28.40 5.44
C ALA A 1106 -12.88 28.27 6.67
N GLY A 1107 -12.73 29.17 7.65
CA GLY A 1107 -13.58 29.17 8.85
C GLY A 1107 -15.03 29.59 8.57
N VAL A 1108 -15.25 30.51 7.62
CA VAL A 1108 -16.61 30.97 7.25
C VAL A 1108 -17.34 29.88 6.45
N ILE A 1109 -16.63 29.15 5.58
CA ILE A 1109 -17.18 28.01 4.83
C ILE A 1109 -17.57 26.87 5.76
N GLU A 1110 -16.76 26.59 6.78
CA GLU A 1110 -17.04 25.53 7.77
C GLU A 1110 -18.26 25.89 8.63
N THR A 1111 -18.36 27.15 9.08
CA THR A 1111 -19.52 27.65 9.84
C THR A 1111 -20.81 27.65 8.99
N LEU A 1112 -20.72 27.94 7.68
CA LEU A 1112 -21.85 27.86 6.75
C LEU A 1112 -22.29 26.42 6.46
N LYS A 1113 -21.35 25.45 6.46
CA LYS A 1113 -21.67 24.03 6.32
C LYS A 1113 -22.38 23.49 7.57
N ASP A 1114 -21.93 23.90 8.76
CA ASP A 1114 -22.61 23.54 10.00
C ASP A 1114 -24.00 24.18 10.08
N PHE A 1115 -24.14 25.46 9.70
CA PHE A 1115 -25.45 26.12 9.59
C PHE A 1115 -26.38 25.42 8.58
N ALA A 1116 -25.86 24.98 7.42
CA ALA A 1116 -26.62 24.22 6.44
C ALA A 1116 -27.11 22.87 6.99
N LYS A 1117 -26.27 22.21 7.80
CA LYS A 1117 -26.59 20.94 8.45
C LYS A 1117 -27.65 21.11 9.53
N ASP A 1118 -27.50 22.12 10.37
CA ASP A 1118 -28.47 22.46 11.42
C ASP A 1118 -29.82 22.89 10.84
N MET A 1119 -29.81 23.65 9.74
CA MET A 1119 -31.03 24.06 9.05
C MET A 1119 -31.73 22.86 8.38
N ASN A 1120 -30.99 21.93 7.79
CA ASN A 1120 -31.55 20.68 7.27
C ASN A 1120 -32.10 19.79 8.39
N GLN A 1121 -31.45 19.76 9.54
CA GLN A 1121 -31.92 19.02 10.71
C GLN A 1121 -33.15 19.67 11.36
N PHE A 1122 -33.23 21.01 11.37
CA PHE A 1122 -34.40 21.76 11.81
C PHE A 1122 -35.60 21.55 10.89
N ILE A 1123 -35.37 21.55 9.56
CA ILE A 1123 -36.39 21.23 8.56
C ILE A 1123 -36.87 19.79 8.74
N LEU A 1124 -35.98 18.80 8.92
CA LEU A 1124 -36.32 17.39 9.16
C LEU A 1124 -37.09 17.12 10.47
N ASN A 1125 -37.03 18.04 11.43
CA ASN A 1125 -37.71 17.93 12.73
C ASN A 1125 -39.02 18.73 12.80
N MET A 1126 -39.42 19.43 11.72
CA MET A 1126 -40.76 20.01 11.51
C MET A 1126 -41.63 19.03 10.73
#